data_AF-A0A165X530-F1
#
_entry.id   AF-A0A165X530-F1
#
_cell.length_a   1.000
_cell.length_b   1.000
_cell.length_c   1.000
_cell.angle_alpha   90.00
_cell.angle_beta   90.00
_cell.angle_gamma   90.00
#
_symmetry.space_group_name_H-M   'P 1'
#
loop_
_entity.id
_entity.type
_entity.pdbx_description
1 polymer ?
#
loop_
_entity_poly.entity_id
_entity_poly.type
_entity_poly.pdbx_seq_one_letter_code
_entity_poly.pdbx_strand_id
1 'polypeptide(L)'
;MFIMVSNFGLFYLTIHWIVALGVPTAQQSVSAPGPAGRPDATVRTCELGPNERWLTVLPGVGWDNLVNEERGPTIDRERYDKCRRSTDGRFLIPDDVLVEPRKHSQLDLTSDVFESTSQCTSLTAYSINSAVDFGASYYRINGDFSFEKESLRNNAGTSKGLIVRTQLRHTRYTIQIMPDSTLEPRLRNRLLDIAAHLESGNVTIEHIDQFDKGNLIPVHVRSNPTRLDENQLIAMEAGMKAFYLADLIVRDYGTHSISSVDAGGVLVKTDILNEDTSMLTKEDRWKVAASASTTFASMLKLNIGGSMSTNQSVAQRYNRQNTHSRVNSFGGPIFRAYQMNLSDWEQGLDDQLVAIDRSGQPIHELITGRSMPELAEHVILRLSKTIKSAVERYYKSNAVIGCMNPNSAFYDNNANVDAEMCSSTDQDQEAHESDPLPLGGVFQKCDGPSELCAMVAVKNPATGDFTCPQGYLAIQLLPPQVRSCISACHPSSTWSGTSQCEQQCAVTVQYWCALDPSLTVLPHAREDVGLVFGGLYTNKEVNPITHQFNCPEYSWPLVMGRHIRICLSTDRELASKRAMRFGGFYSCQYGNPIVTLLSANQTKPESRGALRSWLNATVQMEQRSGSRATNHTVHGLGRAGGSLENTGNQATMDYSVLFATLWPKRCPDGYTAHLAAMEDTCQVTFCVPANTIIGTRKRYLKRPPFVLPPALMDDDELEARSKLFRSVFSFSLGSNNFGLDTDYHKAPIRVSGSEGSQLTRVDGIWIRSQPDQFVTSDQLRHQKEISIALGSAFAVIVVIVISLGIAVVLGRRKFLRGSAQIGL
;
A
#
# COMPACT_ATOMS: atom_id res chain seq x y z
N MET A 1 16.33 -27.10 -72.96
CA MET A 1 16.78 -27.23 -74.37
C MET A 1 17.68 -26.04 -74.68
N PHE A 2 18.93 -26.30 -75.05
CA PHE A 2 19.78 -25.59 -76.03
C PHE A 2 19.70 -24.04 -76.12
N ILE A 3 20.79 -23.28 -75.81
CA ILE A 3 21.95 -22.95 -76.69
C ILE A 3 21.59 -21.86 -77.72
N MET A 4 22.34 -20.75 -77.95
CA MET A 4 23.62 -20.23 -77.42
C MET A 4 23.67 -18.68 -77.55
N VAL A 5 24.44 -17.91 -76.76
CA VAL A 5 25.80 -17.36 -77.08
C VAL A 5 25.92 -16.82 -78.52
N SER A 6 26.09 -15.51 -78.75
CA SER A 6 27.38 -14.78 -78.93
C SER A 6 27.10 -13.32 -79.40
N ASN A 7 28.03 -12.34 -79.42
CA ASN A 7 29.17 -11.98 -78.57
C ASN A 7 29.79 -10.64 -79.06
N PHE A 8 30.53 -9.95 -78.17
CA PHE A 8 31.58 -8.94 -78.45
C PHE A 8 31.15 -7.62 -79.17
N GLY A 9 31.89 -6.51 -79.07
CA GLY A 9 33.02 -6.21 -78.16
C GLY A 9 33.97 -5.12 -78.68
N LEU A 10 34.84 -4.62 -77.78
CA LEU A 10 36.02 -3.75 -78.04
C LEU A 10 35.68 -2.31 -78.52
N PHE A 11 36.56 -1.29 -78.52
CA PHE A 11 38.00 -1.11 -78.22
C PHE A 11 38.18 -0.06 -77.08
N TYR A 12 39.07 -0.22 -76.07
CA TYR A 12 40.49 0.25 -75.98
C TYR A 12 40.67 1.81 -76.02
N LEU A 13 41.71 2.49 -75.48
CA LEU A 13 43.06 2.15 -74.96
C LEU A 13 43.44 3.05 -73.73
N THR A 14 44.10 2.45 -72.71
CA THR A 14 45.37 2.82 -71.98
C THR A 14 45.86 4.28 -71.83
N ILE A 15 46.70 4.71 -70.86
CA ILE A 15 48.02 4.22 -70.32
C ILE A 15 48.14 4.69 -68.83
N HIS A 16 48.40 3.87 -67.80
CA HIS A 16 49.69 3.38 -67.21
C HIS A 16 50.68 4.52 -66.76
N TRP A 17 51.59 4.50 -65.77
CA TRP A 17 52.27 3.57 -64.81
C TRP A 17 52.75 4.43 -63.57
N ILE A 18 53.47 4.10 -62.48
CA ILE A 18 54.07 2.93 -61.73
C ILE A 18 54.34 3.44 -60.25
N VAL A 19 54.29 2.67 -59.15
CA VAL A 19 55.35 2.04 -58.27
C VAL A 19 54.55 1.34 -57.13
N ALA A 20 54.59 0.01 -56.87
CA ALA A 20 55.53 -0.78 -56.04
C ALA A 20 55.64 -0.36 -54.54
N LEU A 21 55.85 -1.23 -53.53
CA LEU A 21 56.03 -2.69 -53.42
C LEU A 21 55.83 -3.14 -51.94
N GLY A 22 55.59 -4.44 -51.67
CA GLY A 22 55.91 -5.09 -50.38
C GLY A 22 54.78 -5.81 -49.61
N VAL A 23 54.96 -7.11 -49.33
CA VAL A 23 54.13 -7.94 -48.42
C VAL A 23 55.05 -8.86 -47.61
N PRO A 24 55.04 -8.77 -46.26
CA PRO A 24 55.02 -9.95 -45.39
C PRO A 24 54.20 -9.73 -44.08
N THR A 25 53.76 -10.72 -43.28
CA THR A 25 53.47 -12.17 -43.41
C THR A 25 52.55 -12.56 -42.24
N ALA A 26 51.78 -13.66 -42.31
CA ALA A 26 50.97 -14.15 -41.19
C ALA A 26 51.76 -15.05 -40.22
N GLN A 27 51.72 -14.75 -38.92
CA GLN A 27 52.08 -15.62 -37.78
C GLN A 27 51.10 -15.31 -36.64
N GLN A 28 50.31 -16.25 -36.12
CA GLN A 28 50.66 -17.41 -35.29
C GLN A 28 50.81 -17.04 -33.80
N SER A 29 50.14 -17.81 -32.94
CA SER A 29 49.95 -17.54 -31.51
C SER A 29 51.23 -17.71 -30.69
N VAL A 30 51.60 -16.69 -29.92
CA VAL A 30 52.53 -16.80 -28.78
C VAL A 30 51.91 -16.10 -27.58
N SER A 31 51.89 -16.77 -26.43
CA SER A 31 51.37 -16.24 -25.17
C SER A 31 52.35 -15.25 -24.54
N ALA A 32 51.93 -13.98 -24.41
CA ALA A 32 52.51 -13.03 -23.46
C ALA A 32 51.93 -13.30 -22.04
N PRO A 33 52.63 -12.92 -20.95
CA PRO A 33 52.25 -13.37 -19.61
C PRO A 33 50.85 -12.89 -19.20
N GLY A 34 50.13 -13.75 -18.48
CA GLY A 34 48.84 -13.41 -17.90
C GLY A 34 48.93 -12.17 -17.00
N PRO A 35 47.81 -11.43 -16.79
CA PRO A 35 47.82 -10.21 -16.01
C PRO A 35 48.43 -10.50 -14.63
N ALA A 36 49.59 -9.90 -14.35
CA ALA A 36 50.26 -10.01 -13.06
C ALA A 36 49.23 -9.68 -11.99
N GLY A 37 48.98 -10.65 -11.09
CA GLY A 37 47.76 -10.70 -10.31
C GLY A 37 47.44 -9.34 -9.70
N ARG A 38 46.35 -8.71 -10.15
CA ARG A 38 45.72 -7.58 -9.46
C ARG A 38 45.67 -8.01 -8.00
N PRO A 39 46.37 -7.32 -7.08
CA PRO A 39 46.62 -7.85 -5.74
C PRO A 39 45.26 -8.21 -5.17
N ASP A 40 45.05 -9.52 -4.98
CA ASP A 40 43.73 -10.02 -4.64
C ASP A 40 43.33 -9.30 -3.36
N ALA A 41 42.16 -8.67 -3.39
CA ALA A 41 41.78 -7.71 -2.37
C ALA A 41 41.38 -8.51 -1.14
N THR A 42 42.41 -8.97 -0.40
CA THR A 42 42.31 -10.03 0.59
C THR A 42 41.24 -9.66 1.58
N VAL A 43 40.06 -10.27 1.40
CA VAL A 43 38.90 -10.07 2.26
C VAL A 43 39.39 -10.39 3.65
N ARG A 44 39.49 -9.36 4.51
CA ARG A 44 40.06 -9.50 5.85
C ARG A 44 39.03 -10.21 6.72
N THR A 45 38.97 -11.53 6.56
CA THR A 45 38.19 -12.43 7.38
C THR A 45 38.71 -12.32 8.81
N CYS A 46 38.00 -11.55 9.63
CA CYS A 46 38.34 -11.34 11.02
C CYS A 46 38.24 -12.66 11.78
N GLU A 47 39.39 -13.20 12.20
CA GLU A 47 39.45 -14.40 13.02
C GLU A 47 38.98 -14.10 14.45
N LEU A 48 38.22 -15.04 15.03
CA LEU A 48 37.81 -15.02 16.43
C LEU A 48 38.99 -15.44 17.32
N GLY A 49 39.22 -14.70 18.40
CA GLY A 49 40.04 -15.16 19.51
C GLY A 49 39.43 -16.37 20.24
N PRO A 50 40.21 -17.10 21.06
CA PRO A 50 39.81 -18.41 21.61
C PRO A 50 38.60 -18.39 22.55
N ASN A 51 38.22 -17.22 23.09
CA ASN A 51 37.02 -17.00 23.90
C ASN A 51 36.04 -16.00 23.26
N GLU A 52 36.29 -15.56 22.02
CA GLU A 52 35.47 -14.56 21.33
C GLU A 52 34.36 -15.23 20.52
N ARG A 53 33.24 -14.52 20.32
CA ARG A 53 32.11 -14.98 19.49
C ARG A 53 31.58 -13.87 18.58
N TRP A 54 30.85 -14.26 17.55
CA TRP A 54 30.02 -13.33 16.79
C TRP A 54 28.84 -12.87 17.65
N LEU A 55 28.57 -11.56 17.68
CA LEU A 55 27.39 -11.04 18.36
C LEU A 55 26.12 -11.36 17.55
N THR A 56 25.27 -12.24 18.08
CA THR A 56 24.05 -12.71 17.42
C THR A 56 22.92 -11.68 17.44
N VAL A 57 22.78 -10.96 18.55
CA VAL A 57 21.78 -9.91 18.76
C VAL A 57 22.32 -8.59 18.20
N LEU A 58 21.81 -8.14 17.05
CA LEU A 58 22.23 -6.89 16.42
C LEU A 58 20.99 -6.06 15.99
N PRO A 59 21.01 -4.72 16.16
CA PRO A 59 20.06 -3.82 15.51
C PRO A 59 20.33 -3.75 13.99
N GLY A 60 19.62 -2.88 13.27
CA GLY A 60 19.77 -2.70 11.82
C GLY A 60 18.85 -3.61 11.00
N VAL A 61 17.73 -4.02 11.60
CA VAL A 61 16.66 -4.75 10.92
C VAL A 61 15.36 -3.97 10.92
N GLY A 62 14.58 -4.22 9.88
CA GLY A 62 13.18 -3.84 9.80
C GLY A 62 12.35 -4.53 10.88
N TRP A 63 11.27 -3.87 11.30
CA TRP A 63 10.40 -4.31 12.38
C TRP A 63 8.94 -4.04 12.04
N ASP A 64 8.12 -5.09 12.08
CA ASP A 64 6.67 -5.00 11.88
C ASP A 64 5.98 -4.78 13.22
N ASN A 65 5.88 -3.50 13.59
CA ASN A 65 5.46 -3.02 14.90
C ASN A 65 3.96 -3.23 15.20
N LEU A 66 3.22 -3.99 14.36
CA LEU A 66 1.88 -4.52 14.69
C LEU A 66 1.94 -5.94 15.28
N VAL A 67 2.84 -6.79 14.77
CA VAL A 67 2.99 -8.20 15.21
C VAL A 67 4.21 -8.44 16.10
N ASN A 68 5.08 -7.44 16.25
CA ASN A 68 6.37 -7.55 16.93
C ASN A 68 7.26 -8.65 16.32
N GLU A 69 7.38 -8.63 14.98
CA GLU A 69 8.24 -9.53 14.21
C GLU A 69 9.35 -8.75 13.50
N GLU A 70 10.53 -9.35 13.43
CA GLU A 70 11.65 -8.85 12.62
C GLU A 70 11.39 -9.08 11.11
N ARG A 71 11.99 -8.22 10.29
CA ARG A 71 11.83 -8.14 8.83
C ARG A 71 13.21 -8.00 8.17
N GLY A 72 13.25 -7.68 6.88
CA GLY A 72 14.51 -7.54 6.14
C GLY A 72 15.50 -6.56 6.79
N PRO A 73 16.82 -6.79 6.65
CA PRO A 73 17.85 -5.86 7.13
C PRO A 73 17.68 -4.47 6.52
N THR A 74 17.79 -3.42 7.34
CA THR A 74 17.66 -2.02 6.92
C THR A 74 19.01 -1.31 6.79
N ILE A 75 19.98 -1.76 7.58
CA ILE A 75 21.35 -1.26 7.64
C ILE A 75 22.30 -2.42 7.29
N ASP A 76 23.44 -2.12 6.68
CA ASP A 76 24.47 -3.12 6.43
C ASP A 76 25.03 -3.67 7.76
N ARG A 77 24.84 -4.97 7.97
CA ARG A 77 25.29 -5.74 9.15
C ARG A 77 26.44 -6.70 8.84
N GLU A 78 26.81 -6.85 7.56
CA GLU A 78 27.79 -7.84 7.09
C GLU A 78 29.19 -7.24 6.99
N ARG A 79 29.32 -5.93 7.19
CA ARG A 79 30.60 -5.19 7.17
C ARG A 79 31.41 -5.34 8.47
N TYR A 80 32.61 -5.89 8.35
CA TYR A 80 33.58 -6.09 9.44
C TYR A 80 35.02 -5.63 9.08
N ASP A 81 35.21 -4.75 8.07
CA ASP A 81 36.53 -4.34 7.54
C ASP A 81 37.54 -3.87 8.62
N LYS A 82 37.05 -3.30 9.72
CA LYS A 82 37.84 -2.77 10.85
C LYS A 82 38.10 -3.82 11.95
N CYS A 83 37.54 -5.03 11.85
CA CYS A 83 37.58 -6.12 12.84
C CYS A 83 37.33 -5.67 14.30
N ARG A 84 36.30 -4.85 14.51
CA ARG A 84 35.97 -4.26 15.82
C ARG A 84 35.58 -5.33 16.85
N ARG A 85 35.92 -5.07 18.11
CA ARG A 85 35.61 -5.91 19.27
C ARG A 85 34.82 -5.13 20.32
N SER A 86 34.04 -5.83 21.13
CA SER A 86 33.36 -5.26 22.30
C SER A 86 34.36 -4.82 23.38
N THR A 87 33.96 -3.87 24.23
CA THR A 87 34.85 -3.27 25.25
C THR A 87 35.22 -4.23 26.39
N ASP A 88 34.58 -5.38 26.47
CA ASP A 88 34.88 -6.50 27.38
C ASP A 88 35.64 -7.66 26.69
N GLY A 89 35.96 -7.54 25.40
CA GLY A 89 36.76 -8.52 24.66
C GLY A 89 36.07 -9.87 24.38
N ARG A 90 34.73 -9.91 24.44
CA ARG A 90 33.94 -11.15 24.27
C ARG A 90 33.34 -11.32 22.89
N PHE A 91 33.05 -10.22 22.20
CA PHE A 91 32.35 -10.24 20.93
C PHE A 91 33.14 -9.53 19.83
N LEU A 92 33.17 -10.14 18.64
CA LEU A 92 33.48 -9.46 17.39
C LEU A 92 32.18 -8.77 16.90
N ILE A 93 32.27 -7.49 16.55
CA ILE A 93 31.11 -6.61 16.30
C ILE A 93 31.22 -5.95 14.92
N PRO A 94 30.09 -5.67 14.23
CA PRO A 94 30.12 -4.99 12.94
C PRO A 94 30.79 -3.62 13.01
N ASP A 95 31.31 -3.18 11.87
CA ASP A 95 32.01 -1.91 11.69
C ASP A 95 31.24 -0.68 12.17
N ASP A 96 29.91 -0.76 12.09
CA ASP A 96 28.96 0.34 12.24
C ASP A 96 28.02 0.15 13.46
N VAL A 97 28.40 -0.72 14.41
CA VAL A 97 27.66 -1.01 15.65
C VAL A 97 28.46 -0.62 16.89
N LEU A 98 27.78 -0.23 17.97
CA LEU A 98 28.31 0.01 19.31
C LEU A 98 27.70 -0.99 20.31
N VAL A 99 28.51 -1.45 21.27
CA VAL A 99 28.10 -2.41 22.32
C VAL A 99 28.53 -1.91 23.69
N GLU A 100 27.57 -1.71 24.57
CA GLU A 100 27.76 -1.17 25.93
C GLU A 100 27.41 -2.24 27.00
N PRO A 101 28.40 -2.78 27.74
CA PRO A 101 28.15 -3.77 28.79
C PRO A 101 27.54 -3.11 30.05
N ARG A 102 26.37 -3.59 30.48
CA ARG A 102 25.65 -3.13 31.68
C ARG A 102 26.29 -3.71 32.96
N LYS A 103 27.47 -3.19 33.35
CA LYS A 103 28.33 -3.75 34.43
C LYS A 103 27.68 -3.91 35.82
N HIS A 104 26.53 -3.30 36.07
CA HIS A 104 25.79 -3.35 37.34
C HIS A 104 24.28 -3.58 37.14
N SER A 105 23.88 -4.44 36.20
CA SER A 105 22.47 -4.77 36.02
C SER A 105 21.92 -5.56 37.21
N GLN A 106 21.27 -4.83 38.13
CA GLN A 106 20.41 -5.42 39.14
C GLN A 106 19.28 -6.20 38.45
N LEU A 107 18.88 -7.32 39.05
CA LEU A 107 17.71 -8.07 38.62
C LEU A 107 16.46 -7.25 38.97
N ASP A 108 15.75 -6.79 37.93
CA ASP A 108 14.52 -6.04 38.10
C ASP A 108 13.34 -7.02 38.22
N LEU A 109 12.58 -6.92 39.32
CA LEU A 109 11.44 -7.78 39.64
C LEU A 109 10.17 -6.93 39.76
N THR A 110 9.40 -6.82 38.68
CA THR A 110 8.14 -6.07 38.66
C THR A 110 6.93 -7.01 38.63
N SER A 111 5.79 -6.54 39.14
CA SER A 111 4.48 -7.18 38.96
C SER A 111 3.45 -6.14 38.55
N ASP A 112 2.92 -6.29 37.34
CA ASP A 112 1.89 -5.43 36.77
C ASP A 112 0.52 -6.12 36.79
N VAL A 113 -0.54 -5.33 36.90
CA VAL A 113 -1.93 -5.79 36.99
C VAL A 113 -2.78 -5.03 35.97
N PHE A 114 -3.34 -5.75 35.00
CA PHE A 114 -4.13 -5.20 33.89
C PHE A 114 -5.60 -5.61 34.03
N GLU A 115 -6.51 -4.69 33.68
CA GLU A 115 -7.97 -4.94 33.66
C GLU A 115 -8.42 -5.67 32.39
N SER A 116 -7.64 -5.54 31.32
CA SER A 116 -7.96 -6.08 30.00
C SER A 116 -6.71 -6.52 29.25
N THR A 117 -6.90 -7.41 28.27
CA THR A 117 -5.86 -7.79 27.30
C THR A 117 -5.37 -6.59 26.48
N SER A 118 -6.23 -5.60 26.22
CA SER A 118 -5.86 -4.37 25.50
C SER A 118 -4.87 -3.49 26.27
N GLN A 119 -4.98 -3.41 27.60
CA GLN A 119 -4.02 -2.69 28.45
C GLN A 119 -2.63 -3.36 28.53
N CYS A 120 -2.52 -4.66 28.26
CA CYS A 120 -1.25 -5.38 28.36
C CYS A 120 -0.18 -4.88 27.38
N THR A 121 0.98 -4.48 27.91
CA THR A 121 2.19 -4.15 27.15
C THR A 121 2.86 -5.40 26.54
N SER A 122 3.78 -5.24 25.58
CA SER A 122 4.68 -6.33 25.15
C SER A 122 5.90 -6.45 26.07
N LEU A 123 6.45 -7.65 26.16
CA LEU A 123 7.61 -7.97 27.03
C LEU A 123 8.97 -7.67 26.39
N THR A 124 9.06 -7.79 25.06
CA THR A 124 10.33 -7.85 24.32
C THR A 124 10.52 -6.67 23.35
N ALA A 125 9.59 -5.72 23.36
CA ALA A 125 9.50 -4.58 22.45
C ALA A 125 8.76 -3.37 23.06
N TYR A 126 8.79 -3.23 24.38
CA TYR A 126 8.08 -2.17 25.10
C TYR A 126 8.43 -0.76 24.59
N SER A 127 9.72 -0.46 24.37
CA SER A 127 10.13 0.89 23.95
C SER A 127 9.64 1.23 22.54
N ILE A 128 9.84 0.34 21.56
CA ILE A 128 9.34 0.53 20.19
C ILE A 128 7.82 0.43 20.05
N ASN A 129 7.10 -0.23 20.97
CA ASN A 129 5.63 -0.19 20.99
C ASN A 129 5.06 1.08 21.65
N SER A 130 5.79 1.71 22.59
CA SER A 130 5.30 2.87 23.36
C SER A 130 5.67 4.23 22.77
N ALA A 131 6.60 4.27 21.81
CA ALA A 131 7.00 5.45 21.06
C ALA A 131 5.83 6.21 20.40
N VAL A 132 6.05 7.48 20.06
CA VAL A 132 5.04 8.41 19.52
C VAL A 132 5.35 8.67 18.04
N ASP A 133 5.35 7.58 17.28
CA ASP A 133 5.96 7.47 15.95
C ASP A 133 5.23 8.24 14.81
N PHE A 134 3.92 8.49 14.94
CA PHE A 134 3.08 8.98 13.81
C PHE A 134 2.14 10.15 14.17
N GLY A 135 2.47 10.93 15.19
CA GLY A 135 1.74 12.15 15.54
C GLY A 135 0.30 11.93 16.03
N ALA A 136 -0.54 12.95 15.90
CA ALA A 136 -1.85 13.02 16.58
C ALA A 136 -3.04 12.37 15.84
N SER A 137 -2.85 11.85 14.62
CA SER A 137 -3.93 11.40 13.72
C SER A 137 -3.98 9.88 13.55
N TYR A 138 -3.57 9.12 14.58
CA TYR A 138 -3.07 7.75 14.40
C TYR A 138 -3.61 6.75 15.42
N TYR A 139 -3.95 5.54 14.93
CA TYR A 139 -4.38 4.42 15.75
C TYR A 139 -3.17 3.76 16.44
N ARG A 140 -3.07 3.90 17.77
CA ARG A 140 -1.98 3.33 18.59
C ARG A 140 -2.16 1.83 18.85
N ILE A 141 -2.09 1.04 17.78
CA ILE A 141 -2.34 -0.41 17.76
C ILE A 141 -1.05 -1.26 17.73
N ASN A 142 0.06 -0.69 18.21
CA ASN A 142 1.39 -1.29 18.16
C ASN A 142 1.46 -2.58 19.01
N GLY A 143 2.04 -3.63 18.46
CA GLY A 143 2.18 -4.95 19.10
C GLY A 143 0.87 -5.73 19.31
N ASP A 144 -0.27 -5.20 18.87
CA ASP A 144 -1.59 -5.73 19.21
C ASP A 144 -2.01 -6.98 18.40
N PHE A 145 -1.30 -7.30 17.32
CA PHE A 145 -1.41 -8.56 16.58
C PHE A 145 -0.28 -9.55 16.95
N SER A 146 0.55 -9.24 17.95
CA SER A 146 1.67 -10.09 18.34
C SER A 146 1.24 -11.44 18.90
N PHE A 147 2.11 -12.44 18.77
CA PHE A 147 1.88 -13.77 19.36
C PHE A 147 1.65 -13.71 20.87
N GLU A 148 2.32 -12.79 21.59
CA GLU A 148 2.08 -12.51 23.00
C GLU A 148 0.63 -12.05 23.23
N LYS A 149 0.20 -11.01 22.50
CA LYS A 149 -1.12 -10.40 22.65
C LYS A 149 -2.25 -11.35 22.28
N GLU A 150 -2.17 -12.03 21.13
CA GLU A 150 -3.19 -12.99 20.70
C GLU A 150 -3.17 -14.26 21.59
N SER A 151 -2.03 -14.72 22.11
CA SER A 151 -2.02 -15.81 23.11
C SER A 151 -2.69 -15.39 24.42
N LEU A 152 -2.54 -14.14 24.86
CA LEU A 152 -3.29 -13.61 26.00
C LEU A 152 -4.79 -13.49 25.68
N ARG A 153 -5.15 -13.02 24.48
CA ARG A 153 -6.54 -12.84 24.05
C ARG A 153 -7.31 -14.15 23.89
N ASN A 154 -6.64 -15.23 23.48
CA ASN A 154 -7.24 -16.56 23.45
C ASN A 154 -7.41 -17.16 24.87
N ASN A 155 -6.50 -16.90 25.80
CA ASN A 155 -6.55 -17.48 27.15
C ASN A 155 -7.39 -16.66 28.14
N ALA A 156 -7.48 -15.34 27.96
CA ALA A 156 -8.23 -14.41 28.81
C ALA A 156 -9.54 -13.91 28.18
N GLY A 157 -9.82 -14.21 26.91
CA GLY A 157 -10.99 -13.68 26.17
C GLY A 157 -12.36 -14.14 26.70
N THR A 158 -12.39 -15.09 27.64
CA THR A 158 -13.59 -15.52 28.37
C THR A 158 -13.55 -15.18 29.87
N SER A 159 -12.43 -14.65 30.38
CA SER A 159 -12.25 -14.29 31.79
C SER A 159 -12.30 -12.77 31.96
N LYS A 160 -13.31 -12.27 32.67
CA LYS A 160 -13.40 -10.85 33.08
C LYS A 160 -12.46 -10.49 34.24
N GLY A 161 -11.75 -11.47 34.82
CA GLY A 161 -10.84 -11.24 35.94
C GLY A 161 -9.52 -10.57 35.52
N LEU A 162 -8.78 -10.07 36.50
CA LEU A 162 -7.54 -9.34 36.28
C LEU A 162 -6.43 -10.24 35.70
N ILE A 163 -5.64 -9.68 34.79
CA ILE A 163 -4.43 -10.31 34.26
C ILE A 163 -3.25 -9.77 35.07
N VAL A 164 -2.51 -10.67 35.72
CA VAL A 164 -1.34 -10.32 36.54
C VAL A 164 -0.08 -10.84 35.86
N ARG A 165 0.95 -10.01 35.77
CA ARG A 165 2.21 -10.35 35.11
C ARG A 165 3.38 -9.99 36.00
N THR A 166 4.06 -11.01 36.52
CA THR A 166 5.32 -10.85 37.24
C THR A 166 6.48 -11.15 36.30
N GLN A 167 7.51 -10.31 36.25
CA GLN A 167 8.69 -10.50 35.42
C GLN A 167 9.98 -10.28 36.21
N LEU A 168 10.98 -11.10 35.93
CA LEU A 168 12.37 -10.92 36.35
C LEU A 168 13.20 -10.60 35.10
N ARG A 169 13.90 -9.47 35.09
CA ARG A 169 14.62 -8.94 33.92
C ARG A 169 16.09 -8.71 34.22
N HIS A 170 16.96 -9.13 33.29
CA HIS A 170 18.41 -8.95 33.37
C HIS A 170 18.98 -8.47 32.03
N THR A 171 19.12 -7.15 31.84
CA THR A 171 19.85 -6.59 30.68
C THR A 171 21.35 -6.75 30.89
N ARG A 172 22.03 -7.42 29.95
CA ARG A 172 23.49 -7.64 29.97
C ARG A 172 24.22 -6.60 29.12
N TYR A 173 23.67 -6.27 27.96
CA TYR A 173 24.25 -5.34 26.99
C TYR A 173 23.20 -4.41 26.40
N THR A 174 23.58 -3.18 26.05
CA THR A 174 22.82 -2.31 25.17
C THR A 174 23.61 -2.13 23.88
N ILE A 175 22.95 -2.31 22.73
CA ILE A 175 23.60 -2.49 21.43
C ILE A 175 22.95 -1.52 20.44
N GLN A 176 23.73 -0.63 19.83
CA GLN A 176 23.22 0.52 19.06
C GLN A 176 23.89 0.65 17.70
N ILE A 177 23.18 1.22 16.72
CA ILE A 177 23.71 1.61 15.41
C ILE A 177 24.41 2.97 15.53
N MET A 178 25.49 3.20 14.77
CA MET A 178 26.12 4.52 14.69
C MET A 178 25.29 5.50 13.81
N PRO A 179 25.29 6.82 14.06
CA PRO A 179 24.44 7.75 13.31
C PRO A 179 24.67 7.82 11.80
N ASP A 180 25.88 7.52 11.33
CA ASP A 180 26.28 7.60 9.91
C ASP A 180 26.36 6.22 9.22
N SER A 181 25.64 5.22 9.74
CA SER A 181 25.64 3.85 9.21
C SER A 181 24.98 3.71 7.83
N THR A 182 25.51 2.79 7.00
CA THR A 182 25.06 2.62 5.61
C THR A 182 23.78 1.79 5.45
N LEU A 183 22.89 2.20 4.54
CA LEU A 183 21.68 1.45 4.19
C LEU A 183 22.01 0.11 3.52
N GLU A 184 21.19 -0.91 3.80
CA GLU A 184 21.30 -2.22 3.14
C GLU A 184 21.13 -2.10 1.61
N PRO A 185 21.99 -2.72 0.78
CA PRO A 185 22.00 -2.50 -0.66
C PRO A 185 20.69 -2.82 -1.40
N ARG A 186 19.95 -3.86 -1.01
CA ARG A 186 18.68 -4.24 -1.65
C ARG A 186 17.56 -3.26 -1.26
N LEU A 187 17.51 -2.81 -0.01
CA LEU A 187 16.60 -1.74 0.43
C LEU A 187 16.88 -0.45 -0.35
N ARG A 188 18.14 -0.02 -0.42
CA ARG A 188 18.56 1.17 -1.19
C ARG A 188 18.16 1.07 -2.67
N ASN A 189 18.44 -0.06 -3.34
CA ASN A 189 18.04 -0.25 -4.73
C ASN A 189 16.51 -0.20 -4.93
N ARG A 190 15.72 -0.77 -4.01
CA ARG A 190 14.25 -0.69 -4.07
C ARG A 190 13.70 0.71 -3.81
N LEU A 191 14.37 1.50 -2.96
CA LEU A 191 14.05 2.90 -2.73
C LEU A 191 14.34 3.76 -3.97
N LEU A 192 15.43 3.49 -4.70
CA LEU A 192 15.73 4.12 -6.00
C LEU A 192 14.69 3.75 -7.07
N ASP A 193 14.24 2.49 -7.13
CA ASP A 193 13.17 2.06 -8.05
C ASP A 193 11.84 2.80 -7.79
N ILE A 194 11.49 3.06 -6.51
CA ILE A 194 10.32 3.88 -6.15
C ILE A 194 10.52 5.35 -6.54
N ALA A 195 11.69 5.93 -6.25
CA ALA A 195 12.01 7.30 -6.65
C ALA A 195 11.87 7.52 -8.17
N ALA A 196 12.30 6.55 -8.98
CA ALA A 196 12.15 6.59 -10.43
C ALA A 196 10.69 6.57 -10.91
N HIS A 197 9.83 5.79 -10.25
CA HIS A 197 8.41 5.74 -10.55
C HIS A 197 7.67 7.01 -10.07
N LEU A 198 8.11 7.66 -8.99
CA LEU A 198 7.62 8.98 -8.57
C LEU A 198 7.99 10.08 -9.58
N GLU A 199 9.20 10.04 -10.14
CA GLU A 199 9.64 10.96 -11.20
C GLU A 199 8.87 10.73 -12.51
N SER A 200 8.82 9.48 -12.98
CA SER A 200 8.12 9.10 -14.22
C SER A 200 6.62 9.36 -14.15
N GLY A 201 6.03 9.30 -12.95
CA GLY A 201 4.63 9.64 -12.69
C GLY A 201 4.35 11.12 -12.42
N ASN A 202 5.37 11.99 -12.41
CA ASN A 202 5.27 13.39 -11.96
C ASN A 202 4.50 13.54 -10.63
N VAL A 203 4.77 12.64 -9.67
CA VAL A 203 4.07 12.60 -8.39
C VAL A 203 4.60 13.74 -7.52
N THR A 204 3.70 14.55 -6.96
CA THR A 204 3.99 15.66 -6.04
C THR A 204 3.62 15.30 -4.60
N ILE A 205 3.96 16.14 -3.62
CA ILE A 205 3.51 15.93 -2.23
C ILE A 205 1.98 16.07 -2.12
N GLU A 206 1.39 17.06 -2.79
CA GLU A 206 -0.07 17.24 -2.84
C GLU A 206 -0.76 16.01 -3.45
N HIS A 207 -0.19 15.42 -4.51
CA HIS A 207 -0.69 14.18 -5.10
C HIS A 207 -0.75 13.02 -4.08
N ILE A 208 0.25 12.91 -3.19
CA ILE A 208 0.25 11.90 -2.12
C ILE A 208 -0.79 12.25 -1.04
N ASP A 209 -0.93 13.53 -0.66
CA ASP A 209 -1.94 13.97 0.31
C ASP A 209 -3.40 13.88 -0.19
N GLN A 210 -3.62 13.91 -1.50
CA GLN A 210 -4.92 13.59 -2.11
C GLN A 210 -5.16 12.08 -2.10
N PHE A 211 -4.15 11.29 -2.47
CA PHE A 211 -4.20 9.83 -2.45
C PHE A 211 -4.46 9.28 -1.03
N ASP A 212 -3.82 9.84 0.00
CA ASP A 212 -4.05 9.52 1.42
C ASP A 212 -5.49 9.83 1.91
N LYS A 213 -6.24 10.67 1.19
CA LYS A 213 -7.66 10.97 1.42
C LYS A 213 -8.61 10.12 0.57
N GLY A 214 -8.08 9.14 -0.18
CA GLY A 214 -8.85 8.28 -1.09
C GLY A 214 -8.99 8.80 -2.52
N ASN A 215 -8.55 10.02 -2.83
CA ASN A 215 -8.65 10.54 -4.20
C ASN A 215 -7.63 9.84 -5.11
N LEU A 216 -8.12 9.00 -6.03
CA LEU A 216 -7.33 8.53 -7.17
C LEU A 216 -7.12 9.68 -8.18
N ILE A 217 -6.21 9.44 -9.14
CA ILE A 217 -5.82 10.33 -10.25
C ILE A 217 -4.94 11.53 -9.83
N PRO A 218 -3.60 11.35 -9.80
CA PRO A 218 -2.64 12.40 -9.50
C PRO A 218 -1.86 12.90 -10.74
N VAL A 219 -2.51 13.14 -11.89
CA VAL A 219 -1.85 13.64 -13.12
C VAL A 219 -2.71 14.66 -13.87
N HIS A 220 -2.87 15.88 -13.33
CA HIS A 220 -3.42 17.06 -14.03
C HIS A 220 -4.77 16.90 -14.78
N VAL A 221 -5.60 15.89 -14.50
CA VAL A 221 -6.90 15.66 -15.17
C VAL A 221 -7.95 16.68 -14.70
N ARG A 222 -7.83 17.92 -15.16
CA ARG A 222 -8.84 18.99 -15.03
C ARG A 222 -9.95 18.94 -16.08
N SER A 223 -9.88 18.01 -17.03
CA SER A 223 -10.73 17.94 -18.22
C SER A 223 -11.74 16.79 -18.19
N ASN A 224 -11.31 15.52 -18.15
CA ASN A 224 -12.22 14.36 -18.10
C ASN A 224 -11.51 13.07 -17.64
N PRO A 225 -11.96 12.35 -16.59
CA PRO A 225 -11.33 11.10 -16.14
C PRO A 225 -11.59 9.90 -17.07
N THR A 226 -12.53 9.98 -18.03
CA THR A 226 -12.78 8.92 -19.03
C THR A 226 -11.88 8.99 -20.25
N ARG A 227 -11.06 10.05 -20.39
CA ARG A 227 -10.21 10.31 -21.56
C ARG A 227 -8.83 10.75 -21.10
N LEU A 228 -7.83 9.92 -21.33
CA LEU A 228 -6.43 10.20 -21.01
C LEU A 228 -5.59 10.26 -22.29
N ASP A 229 -4.63 11.17 -22.29
CA ASP A 229 -3.50 11.11 -23.23
C ASP A 229 -2.56 9.94 -22.87
N GLU A 230 -1.80 9.44 -23.84
CA GLU A 230 -0.83 8.35 -23.65
C GLU A 230 0.18 8.69 -22.53
N ASN A 231 0.69 9.93 -22.52
CA ASN A 231 1.60 10.41 -21.47
C ASN A 231 0.94 10.47 -20.09
N GLN A 232 -0.37 10.75 -20.02
CA GLN A 232 -1.13 10.78 -18.76
C GLN A 232 -1.37 9.36 -18.23
N LEU A 233 -1.63 8.39 -19.12
CA LEU A 233 -1.77 6.98 -18.74
C LEU A 233 -0.45 6.41 -18.22
N ILE A 234 0.67 6.65 -18.91
CA ILE A 234 2.02 6.24 -18.49
C ILE A 234 2.37 6.85 -17.12
N ALA A 235 2.10 8.15 -16.93
CA ALA A 235 2.36 8.81 -15.65
C ALA A 235 1.46 8.26 -14.52
N MET A 236 0.20 7.94 -14.81
CA MET A 236 -0.71 7.33 -13.84
C MET A 236 -0.27 5.91 -13.46
N GLU A 237 0.14 5.08 -14.43
CA GLU A 237 0.68 3.74 -14.14
C GLU A 237 1.94 3.84 -13.28
N ALA A 238 2.89 4.70 -13.65
CA ALA A 238 4.12 4.93 -12.89
C ALA A 238 3.83 5.39 -11.44
N GLY A 239 2.91 6.34 -11.25
CA GLY A 239 2.49 6.78 -9.91
C GLY A 239 1.88 5.64 -9.08
N MET A 240 0.94 4.88 -9.64
CA MET A 240 0.33 3.72 -8.97
C MET A 240 1.35 2.62 -8.65
N LYS A 241 2.33 2.42 -9.53
CA LYS A 241 3.45 1.48 -9.36
C LYS A 241 4.41 1.92 -8.25
N ALA A 242 4.65 3.22 -8.08
CA ALA A 242 5.39 3.75 -6.94
C ALA A 242 4.67 3.45 -5.61
N PHE A 243 3.35 3.66 -5.55
CA PHE A 243 2.54 3.37 -4.36
C PHE A 243 2.45 1.88 -4.04
N TYR A 244 2.38 1.01 -5.06
CA TYR A 244 2.44 -0.45 -4.94
C TYR A 244 3.81 -0.92 -4.40
N LEU A 245 4.91 -0.41 -4.97
CA LEU A 245 6.26 -0.77 -4.52
C LEU A 245 6.53 -0.29 -3.08
N ALA A 246 5.98 0.86 -2.69
CA ALA A 246 6.02 1.35 -1.31
C ALA A 246 5.26 0.43 -0.32
N ASP A 247 4.09 -0.09 -0.70
CA ASP A 247 3.41 -1.15 0.06
C ASP A 247 4.30 -2.40 0.22
N LEU A 248 5.07 -2.78 -0.81
CA LEU A 248 6.00 -3.91 -0.71
C LEU A 248 7.21 -3.63 0.20
N ILE A 249 7.66 -2.37 0.35
CA ILE A 249 8.66 -2.02 1.36
C ILE A 249 8.11 -2.32 2.76
N VAL A 250 6.88 -1.88 3.05
CA VAL A 250 6.24 -2.10 4.36
C VAL A 250 5.99 -3.59 4.63
N ARG A 251 5.67 -4.37 3.60
CA ARG A 251 5.53 -5.83 3.70
C ARG A 251 6.86 -6.54 4.05
N ASP A 252 7.96 -6.14 3.41
CA ASP A 252 9.23 -6.89 3.42
C ASP A 252 10.23 -6.41 4.48
N TYR A 253 10.21 -5.10 4.80
CA TYR A 253 11.07 -4.45 5.79
C TYR A 253 10.28 -3.91 7.00
N GLY A 254 8.95 -4.08 7.03
CA GLY A 254 8.12 -3.63 8.15
C GLY A 254 7.92 -2.12 8.20
N THR A 255 7.60 -1.62 9.39
CA THR A 255 7.12 -0.25 9.60
C THR A 255 8.15 0.65 10.28
N HIS A 256 9.11 0.04 10.99
CA HIS A 256 10.18 0.70 11.73
C HIS A 256 11.52 0.03 11.43
N SER A 257 12.61 0.70 11.78
CA SER A 257 13.96 0.15 11.83
C SER A 257 14.45 0.15 13.27
N ILE A 258 14.91 -1.00 13.77
CA ILE A 258 15.49 -1.12 15.11
C ILE A 258 16.85 -0.43 15.11
N SER A 259 17.02 0.63 15.90
CA SER A 259 18.28 1.38 16.06
C SER A 259 19.04 1.01 17.34
N SER A 260 18.34 0.46 18.33
CA SER A 260 18.92 0.02 19.60
C SER A 260 18.22 -1.25 20.12
N VAL A 261 19.00 -2.15 20.72
CA VAL A 261 18.52 -3.38 21.36
C VAL A 261 19.13 -3.50 22.75
N ASP A 262 18.26 -3.76 23.73
CA ASP A 262 18.65 -4.23 25.05
C ASP A 262 18.73 -5.77 24.98
N ALA A 263 19.94 -6.32 25.13
CA ALA A 263 20.21 -7.75 25.06
C ALA A 263 20.45 -8.35 26.45
N GLY A 264 19.87 -9.51 26.71
CA GLY A 264 19.87 -10.14 28.01
C GLY A 264 18.83 -11.24 28.12
N GLY A 265 18.18 -11.34 29.28
CA GLY A 265 17.16 -12.35 29.56
C GLY A 265 15.97 -11.82 30.36
N VAL A 266 14.81 -12.44 30.14
CA VAL A 266 13.56 -12.20 30.89
C VAL A 266 12.91 -13.53 31.25
N LEU A 267 12.52 -13.69 32.51
CA LEU A 267 11.65 -14.77 32.97
C LEU A 267 10.33 -14.17 33.46
N VAL A 268 9.21 -14.58 32.87
CA VAL A 268 7.88 -14.01 33.16
C VAL A 268 6.89 -15.08 33.58
N LYS A 269 6.06 -14.76 34.57
CA LYS A 269 4.85 -15.50 34.95
C LYS A 269 3.63 -14.62 34.70
N THR A 270 2.73 -15.10 33.86
CA THR A 270 1.41 -14.51 33.68
C THR A 270 0.37 -15.39 34.36
N ASP A 271 -0.44 -14.78 35.22
CA ASP A 271 -1.60 -15.39 35.87
C ASP A 271 -2.87 -14.66 35.43
N ILE A 272 -3.95 -15.40 35.27
CA ILE A 272 -5.29 -14.87 34.97
C ILE A 272 -6.19 -15.20 36.16
N LEU A 273 -6.79 -14.19 36.76
CA LEU A 273 -7.60 -14.35 37.97
C LEU A 273 -9.10 -14.52 37.65
N ASN A 274 -9.90 -14.88 38.65
CA ASN A 274 -11.34 -15.08 38.51
C ASN A 274 -12.14 -13.75 38.43
N GLU A 275 -13.37 -13.81 37.92
CA GLU A 275 -14.24 -12.64 37.64
C GLU A 275 -14.39 -11.69 38.83
N ASP A 276 -14.47 -12.21 40.06
CA ASP A 276 -14.51 -11.44 41.32
C ASP A 276 -13.41 -10.37 41.43
N THR A 277 -12.26 -10.57 40.77
CA THR A 277 -11.13 -9.64 40.84
C THR A 277 -11.31 -8.37 40.03
N SER A 278 -12.21 -8.36 39.04
CA SER A 278 -12.51 -7.18 38.20
C SER A 278 -12.87 -5.94 39.04
N MET A 279 -13.69 -6.15 40.07
CA MET A 279 -14.23 -5.11 40.96
C MET A 279 -13.25 -4.67 42.06
N LEU A 280 -12.01 -5.17 42.10
CA LEU A 280 -11.04 -4.80 43.12
C LEU A 280 -10.59 -3.33 42.97
N THR A 281 -10.52 -2.64 44.11
CA THR A 281 -10.05 -1.26 44.20
C THR A 281 -8.59 -1.14 43.75
N LYS A 282 -8.15 0.07 43.39
CA LYS A 282 -6.73 0.34 43.10
C LYS A 282 -5.80 -0.02 44.27
N GLU A 283 -6.29 0.00 45.50
CA GLU A 283 -5.52 -0.43 46.67
C GLU A 283 -5.41 -1.96 46.74
N ASP A 284 -6.49 -2.70 46.51
CA ASP A 284 -6.43 -4.16 46.57
C ASP A 284 -5.63 -4.77 45.42
N ARG A 285 -5.54 -4.07 44.29
CA ARG A 285 -4.67 -4.45 43.16
C ARG A 285 -3.18 -4.41 43.50
N TRP A 286 -2.69 -3.51 44.36
CA TRP A 286 -1.27 -3.58 44.78
C TRP A 286 -1.01 -4.80 45.67
N LYS A 287 -1.99 -5.20 46.49
CA LYS A 287 -1.91 -6.41 47.34
C LYS A 287 -1.84 -7.67 46.48
N VAL A 288 -2.56 -7.68 45.36
CA VAL A 288 -2.47 -8.72 44.31
C VAL A 288 -1.08 -8.73 43.67
N ALA A 289 -0.55 -7.59 43.22
CA ALA A 289 0.78 -7.48 42.61
C ALA A 289 1.90 -7.97 43.55
N ALA A 290 1.89 -7.55 44.81
CA ALA A 290 2.87 -7.99 45.81
C ALA A 290 2.76 -9.50 46.12
N SER A 291 1.54 -10.06 46.09
CA SER A 291 1.30 -11.50 46.27
C SER A 291 1.85 -12.32 45.09
N ALA A 292 1.74 -11.79 43.88
CA ALA A 292 2.31 -12.38 42.67
C ALA A 292 3.85 -12.37 42.72
N SER A 293 4.46 -11.22 43.03
CA SER A 293 5.91 -11.11 43.27
C SER A 293 6.40 -12.08 44.35
N THR A 294 5.72 -12.15 45.49
CA THR A 294 6.05 -13.08 46.59
C THR A 294 5.98 -14.54 46.13
N THR A 295 4.94 -14.91 45.40
CA THR A 295 4.73 -16.29 44.91
C THR A 295 5.78 -16.68 43.85
N PHE A 296 6.12 -15.77 42.93
CA PHE A 296 7.10 -16.01 41.88
C PHE A 296 8.54 -16.04 42.41
N ALA A 297 8.91 -15.13 43.31
CA ALA A 297 10.19 -15.18 44.00
C ALA A 297 10.36 -16.46 44.83
N SER A 298 9.29 -16.92 45.50
CA SER A 298 9.28 -18.20 46.22
C SER A 298 9.50 -19.40 45.28
N MET A 299 8.85 -19.42 44.12
CA MET A 299 9.09 -20.41 43.05
C MET A 299 10.55 -20.41 42.57
N LEU A 300 11.22 -19.26 42.59
CA LEU A 300 12.62 -19.07 42.20
C LEU A 300 13.62 -19.12 43.38
N LYS A 301 13.14 -19.38 44.61
CA LYS A 301 13.93 -19.40 45.86
C LYS A 301 14.69 -18.08 46.15
N LEU A 302 14.12 -16.94 45.75
CA LEU A 302 14.73 -15.62 45.93
C LEU A 302 14.39 -15.00 47.29
N ASN A 303 15.38 -14.38 47.92
CA ASN A 303 15.21 -13.57 49.12
C ASN A 303 14.79 -12.14 48.73
N ILE A 304 13.50 -11.80 48.86
CA ILE A 304 13.00 -10.43 48.61
C ILE A 304 13.12 -9.56 49.86
N GLY A 305 13.30 -8.25 49.69
CA GLY A 305 13.14 -7.27 50.75
C GLY A 305 11.69 -7.15 51.25
N GLY A 306 11.53 -6.80 52.53
CA GLY A 306 10.23 -6.80 53.23
C GLY A 306 9.18 -5.82 52.70
N SER A 307 9.52 -4.91 51.80
CA SER A 307 8.57 -4.01 51.12
C SER A 307 7.66 -4.72 50.12
N MET A 308 8.05 -5.90 49.64
CA MET A 308 7.27 -6.70 48.67
C MET A 308 6.65 -7.97 49.27
N SER A 309 7.01 -8.33 50.50
CA SER A 309 6.58 -9.59 51.13
C SER A 309 5.15 -9.52 51.66
N THR A 310 4.27 -10.39 51.14
CA THR A 310 2.88 -10.50 51.60
C THR A 310 2.65 -11.61 52.62
N ASN A 311 1.73 -11.39 53.56
CA ASN A 311 1.29 -12.42 54.52
C ASN A 311 0.84 -13.73 53.82
N GLN A 312 1.20 -14.88 54.43
CA GLN A 312 0.94 -16.23 53.94
C GLN A 312 -0.52 -16.46 53.48
N SER A 313 -1.49 -15.89 54.21
CA SER A 313 -2.93 -15.99 53.90
C SER A 313 -3.34 -15.24 52.64
N VAL A 314 -2.67 -14.13 52.31
CA VAL A 314 -2.95 -13.33 51.10
C VAL A 314 -2.38 -14.03 49.86
N ALA A 315 -1.17 -14.58 49.95
CA ALA A 315 -0.60 -15.42 48.90
C ALA A 315 -1.43 -16.70 48.68
N GLN A 316 -1.98 -17.31 49.74
CA GLN A 316 -2.92 -18.43 49.60
C GLN A 316 -4.25 -18.02 48.94
N ARG A 317 -4.77 -16.81 49.23
CA ARG A 317 -5.95 -16.27 48.54
C ARG A 317 -5.68 -16.06 47.05
N TYR A 318 -4.57 -15.40 46.71
CA TYR A 318 -4.13 -15.19 45.33
C TYR A 318 -4.10 -16.49 44.52
N ASN A 319 -3.42 -17.52 45.05
CA ASN A 319 -3.29 -18.82 44.37
C ASN A 319 -4.62 -19.60 44.24
N ARG A 320 -5.66 -19.28 45.03
CA ARG A 320 -7.02 -19.83 44.86
C ARG A 320 -7.86 -19.08 43.83
N GLN A 321 -7.53 -17.81 43.56
CA GLN A 321 -8.23 -16.98 42.56
C GLN A 321 -7.62 -17.11 41.16
N ASN A 322 -6.44 -17.72 41.02
CA ASN A 322 -5.76 -17.97 39.75
C ASN A 322 -6.44 -19.11 38.97
N THR A 323 -6.92 -18.82 37.76
CA THR A 323 -7.61 -19.76 36.87
C THR A 323 -6.70 -20.31 35.78
N HIS A 324 -5.68 -19.56 35.36
CA HIS A 324 -4.71 -19.96 34.35
C HIS A 324 -3.35 -19.32 34.63
N SER A 325 -2.31 -20.15 34.73
CA SER A 325 -0.93 -19.71 34.99
C SER A 325 0.00 -20.21 33.88
N ARG A 326 0.87 -19.32 33.38
CA ARG A 326 1.88 -19.63 32.37
C ARG A 326 3.20 -18.95 32.71
N VAL A 327 4.30 -19.70 32.60
CA VAL A 327 5.66 -19.17 32.72
C VAL A 327 6.36 -19.27 31.36
N ASN A 328 6.94 -18.17 30.89
CA ASN A 328 7.78 -18.11 29.69
C ASN A 328 9.18 -17.63 30.09
N SER A 329 10.22 -18.10 29.38
CA SER A 329 11.60 -17.64 29.52
C SER A 329 12.12 -17.20 28.16
N PHE A 330 12.79 -16.06 28.13
CA PHE A 330 13.41 -15.45 26.96
C PHE A 330 14.90 -15.27 27.25
N GLY A 331 15.76 -16.00 26.54
CA GLY A 331 17.20 -15.99 26.76
C GLY A 331 17.66 -16.78 27.99
N GLY A 332 18.93 -17.17 27.96
CA GLY A 332 19.52 -18.07 28.95
C GLY A 332 19.04 -19.52 28.84
N PRO A 333 19.56 -20.41 29.70
CA PRO A 333 19.32 -21.85 29.62
C PRO A 333 17.85 -22.22 29.88
N ILE A 334 17.40 -23.32 29.27
CA ILE A 334 16.01 -23.81 29.32
C ILE A 334 15.49 -23.88 30.77
N PHE A 335 14.57 -22.97 31.10
CA PHE A 335 14.02 -22.86 32.45
C PHE A 335 13.28 -24.14 32.88
N ARG A 336 13.63 -24.66 34.06
CA ARG A 336 13.00 -25.83 34.69
C ARG A 336 12.66 -25.53 36.14
N ALA A 337 11.37 -25.31 36.41
CA ALA A 337 10.84 -24.87 37.72
C ALA A 337 11.31 -25.68 38.95
N TYR A 338 11.60 -26.97 38.79
CA TYR A 338 12.04 -27.84 39.90
C TYR A 338 13.56 -28.00 40.02
N GLN A 339 14.35 -27.53 39.05
CA GLN A 339 15.77 -27.87 38.91
C GLN A 339 16.72 -26.67 38.85
N MET A 340 16.24 -25.49 38.44
CA MET A 340 17.11 -24.33 38.16
C MET A 340 17.23 -23.39 39.37
N ASN A 341 18.46 -22.98 39.70
CA ASN A 341 18.74 -21.85 40.56
C ASN A 341 18.93 -20.57 39.71
N LEU A 342 18.64 -19.40 40.28
CA LEU A 342 18.81 -18.10 39.61
C LEU A 342 20.24 -17.92 39.08
N SER A 343 21.24 -18.17 39.92
CA SER A 343 22.64 -17.95 39.55
C SER A 343 23.10 -18.85 38.41
N ASP A 344 22.45 -20.00 38.19
CA ASP A 344 22.77 -20.91 37.09
C ASP A 344 22.20 -20.35 35.77
N TRP A 345 21.01 -19.74 35.82
CA TRP A 345 20.40 -19.03 34.69
C TRP A 345 21.18 -17.77 34.32
N GLU A 346 21.61 -16.97 35.31
CA GLU A 346 22.46 -15.78 35.09
C GLU A 346 23.79 -16.14 34.43
N GLN A 347 24.45 -17.21 34.87
CA GLN A 347 25.72 -17.68 34.29
C GLN A 347 25.54 -18.13 32.82
N GLY A 348 24.50 -18.89 32.52
CA GLY A 348 24.21 -19.34 31.15
C GLY A 348 23.61 -18.25 30.24
N LEU A 349 23.34 -17.05 30.75
CA LEU A 349 22.68 -16.00 29.97
C LEU A 349 23.58 -15.40 28.89
N ASP A 350 24.88 -15.25 29.17
CA ASP A 350 25.83 -14.70 28.20
C ASP A 350 26.06 -15.62 26.98
N ASP A 351 25.81 -16.93 27.13
CA ASP A 351 25.85 -17.88 26.03
C ASP A 351 24.62 -17.81 25.12
N GLN A 352 23.49 -17.30 25.64
CA GLN A 352 22.16 -17.38 25.04
C GLN A 352 21.40 -16.05 25.19
N LEU A 353 22.08 -14.94 24.88
CA LEU A 353 21.51 -13.59 24.85
C LEU A 353 20.39 -13.49 23.80
N VAL A 354 19.29 -12.81 24.16
CA VAL A 354 18.23 -12.42 23.21
C VAL A 354 17.90 -10.94 23.35
N ALA A 355 17.27 -10.37 22.33
CA ALA A 355 16.71 -9.02 22.35
C ALA A 355 15.48 -8.98 23.29
N ILE A 356 15.66 -8.38 24.47
CA ILE A 356 14.64 -8.29 25.52
C ILE A 356 13.96 -6.92 25.61
N ASP A 357 14.50 -5.88 24.98
CA ASP A 357 13.70 -4.73 24.52
C ASP A 357 14.35 -4.15 23.25
N ARG A 358 13.55 -3.41 22.48
CA ARG A 358 13.91 -2.86 21.17
C ARG A 358 13.47 -1.40 21.13
N SER A 359 14.34 -0.54 20.62
CA SER A 359 14.03 0.85 20.27
C SER A 359 14.40 1.11 18.82
N GLY A 360 13.68 1.99 18.17
CA GLY A 360 13.80 2.24 16.73
C GLY A 360 13.10 3.51 16.32
N GLN A 361 13.04 3.72 15.01
CA GLN A 361 12.37 4.85 14.37
C GLN A 361 11.56 4.36 13.16
N PRO A 362 10.51 5.07 12.71
CA PRO A 362 9.78 4.74 11.50
C PRO A 362 10.69 4.56 10.28
N ILE A 363 10.41 3.55 9.44
CA ILE A 363 11.27 3.20 8.30
C ILE A 363 11.43 4.35 7.28
N HIS A 364 10.47 5.26 7.21
CA HIS A 364 10.51 6.43 6.34
C HIS A 364 11.51 7.52 6.78
N GLU A 365 11.96 7.50 8.04
CA GLU A 365 12.98 8.43 8.57
C GLU A 365 14.41 8.00 8.21
N LEU A 366 14.63 6.76 7.77
CA LEU A 366 15.90 6.33 7.20
C LEU A 366 16.22 7.01 5.86
N ILE A 367 15.25 7.69 5.25
CA ILE A 367 15.31 8.20 3.88
C ILE A 367 15.72 9.68 3.94
N THR A 368 17.02 9.95 3.81
CA THR A 368 17.62 11.28 4.01
C THR A 368 18.66 11.60 2.93
N GLY A 369 19.05 12.87 2.82
CA GLY A 369 20.17 13.28 1.96
C GLY A 369 21.55 12.70 2.34
N ARG A 370 21.71 12.11 3.52
CA ARG A 370 22.95 11.42 3.93
C ARG A 370 22.95 9.94 3.54
N SER A 371 21.79 9.29 3.63
CA SER A 371 21.62 7.86 3.34
C SER A 371 21.33 7.58 1.86
N MET A 372 20.80 8.57 1.13
CA MET A 372 20.54 8.53 -0.32
C MET A 372 21.22 9.71 -1.06
N PRO A 373 22.55 9.92 -0.91
CA PRO A 373 23.24 11.12 -1.43
C PRO A 373 23.26 11.23 -2.95
N GLU A 374 22.92 10.16 -3.67
CA GLU A 374 22.73 10.15 -5.13
C GLU A 374 21.45 10.87 -5.59
N LEU A 375 20.44 11.04 -4.72
CA LEU A 375 19.14 11.63 -5.08
C LEU A 375 19.10 13.15 -4.87
N ALA A 376 18.29 13.85 -5.66
CA ALA A 376 17.95 15.24 -5.38
C ALA A 376 16.99 15.36 -4.18
N GLU A 377 17.16 16.36 -3.32
CA GLU A 377 16.42 16.55 -2.06
C GLU A 377 14.89 16.50 -2.22
N HIS A 378 14.36 17.16 -3.26
CA HIS A 378 12.93 17.17 -3.57
C HIS A 378 12.38 15.79 -4.01
N VAL A 379 13.23 14.84 -4.44
CA VAL A 379 12.87 13.42 -4.65
C VAL A 379 12.84 12.68 -3.31
N ILE A 380 13.82 12.92 -2.44
CA ILE A 380 13.95 12.31 -1.10
C ILE A 380 12.72 12.63 -0.23
N LEU A 381 12.27 13.90 -0.22
CA LEU A 381 11.07 14.32 0.51
C LEU A 381 9.80 13.60 0.04
N ARG A 382 9.63 13.47 -1.29
CA ARG A 382 8.50 12.73 -1.88
C ARG A 382 8.58 11.25 -1.54
N LEU A 383 9.74 10.62 -1.70
CA LEU A 383 9.99 9.21 -1.38
C LEU A 383 9.67 8.90 0.09
N SER A 384 10.17 9.70 1.04
CA SER A 384 9.88 9.53 2.48
C SER A 384 8.37 9.64 2.76
N LYS A 385 7.69 10.66 2.21
CA LYS A 385 6.22 10.81 2.31
C LYS A 385 5.46 9.64 1.65
N THR A 386 5.94 9.08 0.55
CA THR A 386 5.34 7.89 -0.09
C THR A 386 5.46 6.63 0.80
N ILE A 387 6.62 6.40 1.43
CA ILE A 387 6.78 5.29 2.38
C ILE A 387 5.94 5.52 3.65
N LYS A 388 5.87 6.76 4.15
CA LYS A 388 4.98 7.14 5.27
C LYS A 388 3.51 6.82 4.98
N SER A 389 3.02 7.22 3.80
CA SER A 389 1.67 6.90 3.31
C SER A 389 1.39 5.39 3.35
N ALA A 390 2.32 4.55 2.89
CA ALA A 390 2.17 3.09 2.94
C ALA A 390 2.15 2.54 4.38
N VAL A 391 2.96 3.07 5.30
CA VAL A 391 2.93 2.67 6.72
C VAL A 391 1.61 3.07 7.39
N GLU A 392 1.12 4.29 7.15
CA GLU A 392 -0.18 4.73 7.67
C GLU A 392 -1.33 3.89 7.10
N ARG A 393 -1.30 3.56 5.81
CA ARG A 393 -2.28 2.71 5.12
C ARG A 393 -2.36 1.32 5.73
N TYR A 394 -1.21 0.73 6.08
CA TYR A 394 -1.10 -0.56 6.76
C TYR A 394 -1.74 -0.53 8.16
N TYR A 395 -1.51 0.53 8.96
CA TYR A 395 -2.16 0.65 10.27
C TYR A 395 -3.66 0.93 10.17
N LYS A 396 -4.09 1.84 9.28
CA LYS A 396 -5.52 2.11 9.00
C LYS A 396 -6.26 0.82 8.60
N SER A 397 -5.64 -0.02 7.76
CA SER A 397 -6.19 -1.32 7.35
C SER A 397 -6.30 -2.38 8.46
N ASN A 398 -5.67 -2.15 9.62
CA ASN A 398 -5.63 -3.06 10.76
C ASN A 398 -6.27 -2.48 12.04
N ALA A 399 -6.91 -1.31 11.92
CA ALA A 399 -7.74 -0.72 12.98
C ALA A 399 -9.16 -1.33 12.96
N VAL A 400 -9.60 -1.80 14.13
CA VAL A 400 -10.94 -2.32 14.40
C VAL A 400 -11.52 -1.46 15.52
N ILE A 401 -12.52 -0.66 15.18
CA ILE A 401 -13.11 0.34 16.08
C ILE A 401 -14.33 -0.26 16.78
N GLY A 402 -14.28 -0.35 18.10
CA GLY A 402 -15.31 -0.95 18.93
C GLY A 402 -15.00 -0.77 20.41
N CYS A 403 -15.90 -1.19 21.29
CA CYS A 403 -15.75 -0.93 22.72
C CYS A 403 -14.77 -1.90 23.37
N MET A 404 -13.69 -1.35 23.94
CA MET A 404 -12.57 -2.13 24.49
C MET A 404 -12.70 -2.44 25.99
N ASN A 405 -13.76 -1.95 26.65
CA ASN A 405 -14.08 -2.18 28.06
C ASN A 405 -14.90 -3.49 28.26
N PRO A 406 -14.36 -4.53 28.94
CA PRO A 406 -15.06 -5.81 29.16
C PRO A 406 -16.36 -5.72 29.97
N ASN A 407 -16.62 -4.61 30.65
CA ASN A 407 -17.84 -4.37 31.41
C ASN A 407 -18.93 -3.65 30.58
N SER A 408 -18.67 -3.32 29.31
CA SER A 408 -19.68 -2.73 28.41
C SER A 408 -20.60 -3.80 27.83
N ALA A 409 -21.90 -3.52 27.74
CA ALA A 409 -22.85 -4.33 26.98
C ALA A 409 -22.50 -4.45 25.49
N PHE A 410 -21.67 -3.53 24.97
CA PHE A 410 -21.23 -3.47 23.57
C PHE A 410 -19.78 -3.92 23.36
N TYR A 411 -19.17 -4.62 24.34
CA TYR A 411 -17.76 -5.04 24.31
C TYR A 411 -17.42 -5.89 23.07
N ASP A 412 -16.44 -5.44 22.27
CA ASP A 412 -15.89 -6.22 21.16
C ASP A 412 -14.46 -6.65 21.48
N ASN A 413 -14.30 -7.94 21.77
CA ASN A 413 -12.99 -8.57 22.01
C ASN A 413 -12.04 -8.49 20.78
N ASN A 414 -12.52 -8.14 19.58
CA ASN A 414 -11.67 -7.88 18.40
C ASN A 414 -11.26 -6.41 18.22
N ALA A 415 -11.82 -5.48 19.01
CA ALA A 415 -11.50 -4.06 18.91
C ALA A 415 -10.11 -3.75 19.48
N ASN A 416 -9.35 -2.94 18.74
CA ASN A 416 -8.04 -2.40 19.15
C ASN A 416 -7.99 -0.87 19.13
N VAL A 417 -9.06 -0.23 18.69
CA VAL A 417 -9.30 1.21 18.78
C VAL A 417 -10.63 1.42 19.50
N ASP A 418 -10.61 2.16 20.60
CA ASP A 418 -11.82 2.35 21.41
C ASP A 418 -12.80 3.26 20.68
N ALA A 419 -14.09 2.92 20.73
CA ALA A 419 -15.13 3.72 20.10
C ALA A 419 -15.54 4.91 20.98
N GLU A 420 -15.96 6.01 20.37
CA GLU A 420 -16.32 7.26 21.08
C GLU A 420 -17.50 7.11 22.07
N MET A 421 -18.33 6.07 21.91
CA MET A 421 -19.55 5.83 22.68
C MET A 421 -19.65 4.36 23.09
N CYS A 422 -19.38 4.06 24.38
CA CYS A 422 -19.26 2.69 24.89
C CYS A 422 -20.01 2.40 26.19
N SER A 423 -20.89 3.30 26.62
CA SER A 423 -21.74 3.13 27.80
C SER A 423 -23.22 3.22 27.43
N SER A 424 -23.93 2.11 27.50
CA SER A 424 -25.35 2.11 27.84
C SER A 424 -25.48 2.35 29.35
N THR A 425 -26.37 3.25 29.76
CA THR A 425 -26.93 3.19 31.11
C THR A 425 -27.91 2.01 31.18
N ASP A 426 -28.19 1.46 32.37
CA ASP A 426 -29.07 0.28 32.48
C ASP A 426 -30.52 0.50 32.04
N GLN A 427 -30.91 1.75 31.75
CA GLN A 427 -32.20 2.11 31.15
C GLN A 427 -32.25 1.93 29.63
N ASP A 428 -31.10 1.78 28.95
CA ASP A 428 -31.02 1.67 27.49
C ASP A 428 -31.14 0.21 26.99
N GLN A 429 -31.15 -0.78 27.90
CA GLN A 429 -31.14 -2.21 27.55
C GLN A 429 -32.41 -2.66 26.79
N GLU A 430 -33.56 -2.02 27.02
CA GLU A 430 -34.82 -2.32 26.33
C GLU A 430 -34.91 -1.69 24.91
N ALA A 431 -33.97 -0.83 24.51
CA ALA A 431 -34.04 -0.09 23.24
C ALA A 431 -33.45 -0.83 22.01
N HIS A 432 -32.72 -1.93 22.23
CA HIS A 432 -31.90 -2.57 21.18
C HIS A 432 -32.49 -3.84 20.53
N GLU A 433 -33.74 -4.21 20.86
CA GLU A 433 -34.57 -5.04 19.98
C GLU A 433 -35.19 -4.20 18.84
N SER A 434 -34.37 -3.36 18.22
CA SER A 434 -34.75 -2.58 17.04
C SER A 434 -34.97 -3.50 15.84
N ASP A 435 -36.05 -3.27 15.09
CA ASP A 435 -36.30 -3.94 13.81
C ASP A 435 -35.08 -3.84 12.89
N PRO A 436 -34.78 -4.88 12.08
CA PRO A 436 -33.64 -4.86 11.17
C PRO A 436 -33.84 -3.76 10.12
N LEU A 437 -33.02 -2.70 10.17
CA LEU A 437 -33.10 -1.58 9.24
C LEU A 437 -32.91 -2.09 7.79
N PRO A 438 -33.93 -1.96 6.92
CA PRO A 438 -33.83 -2.43 5.54
C PRO A 438 -32.82 -1.58 4.74
N LEU A 439 -32.16 -2.21 3.78
CA LEU A 439 -31.21 -1.57 2.88
C LEU A 439 -31.88 -1.33 1.53
N GLY A 440 -31.94 -0.10 1.04
CA GLY A 440 -32.59 0.24 -0.24
C GLY A 440 -31.87 -0.30 -1.48
N GLY A 441 -30.79 -1.07 -1.28
CA GLY A 441 -29.91 -1.63 -2.29
C GLY A 441 -28.60 -0.89 -2.45
N VAL A 442 -27.84 -1.32 -3.45
CA VAL A 442 -26.53 -0.78 -3.83
C VAL A 442 -26.41 -0.77 -5.34
N PHE A 443 -25.66 0.18 -5.90
CA PHE A 443 -25.41 0.24 -7.34
C PHE A 443 -24.06 0.87 -7.66
N GLN A 444 -23.54 0.57 -8.85
CA GLN A 444 -22.29 1.08 -9.38
C GLN A 444 -22.54 1.66 -10.77
N LYS A 445 -22.52 3.00 -10.86
CA LYS A 445 -22.54 3.72 -12.15
C LYS A 445 -21.19 3.54 -12.85
N CYS A 446 -21.21 3.64 -14.18
CA CYS A 446 -20.02 3.68 -15.01
C CYS A 446 -20.15 4.81 -16.05
N ASP A 447 -19.04 5.50 -16.30
CA ASP A 447 -18.87 6.48 -17.37
C ASP A 447 -17.66 6.05 -18.23
N GLY A 448 -17.69 6.35 -19.53
CA GLY A 448 -16.73 5.85 -20.53
C GLY A 448 -17.34 4.88 -21.56
N PRO A 449 -16.51 4.11 -22.28
CA PRO A 449 -16.96 3.26 -23.39
C PRO A 449 -17.99 2.19 -22.98
N SER A 450 -19.06 2.06 -23.76
CA SER A 450 -20.18 1.13 -23.47
C SER A 450 -19.75 -0.32 -23.31
N GLU A 451 -18.75 -0.78 -24.08
CA GLU A 451 -18.22 -2.14 -24.03
C GLU A 451 -17.53 -2.45 -22.70
N LEU A 452 -16.74 -1.50 -22.18
CA LEU A 452 -16.12 -1.60 -20.87
C LEU A 452 -17.15 -1.44 -19.75
N CYS A 453 -18.04 -0.45 -19.86
CA CYS A 453 -19.07 -0.20 -18.86
C CYS A 453 -20.09 -1.34 -18.73
N ALA A 454 -20.37 -2.10 -19.79
CA ALA A 454 -21.21 -3.30 -19.73
C ALA A 454 -20.63 -4.39 -18.80
N MET A 455 -19.31 -4.42 -18.58
CA MET A 455 -18.66 -5.40 -17.70
C MET A 455 -18.61 -4.96 -16.22
N VAL A 456 -18.78 -3.67 -15.93
CA VAL A 456 -18.56 -3.10 -14.58
C VAL A 456 -19.74 -2.31 -14.02
N ALA A 457 -20.74 -1.94 -14.81
CA ALA A 457 -21.93 -1.27 -14.29
C ALA A 457 -22.83 -2.26 -13.54
N VAL A 458 -23.30 -1.89 -12.34
CA VAL A 458 -24.19 -2.71 -11.51
C VAL A 458 -25.44 -1.90 -11.15
N LYS A 459 -26.60 -2.40 -11.55
CA LYS A 459 -27.91 -1.78 -11.26
C LYS A 459 -28.42 -2.21 -9.89
N ASN A 460 -29.22 -1.36 -9.23
CA ASN A 460 -29.87 -1.69 -7.97
C ASN A 460 -30.97 -2.75 -8.23
N PRO A 461 -30.96 -3.93 -7.57
CA PRO A 461 -32.01 -4.93 -7.76
C PRO A 461 -33.40 -4.45 -7.34
N ALA A 462 -33.50 -3.45 -6.45
CA ALA A 462 -34.78 -2.93 -5.98
C ALA A 462 -35.49 -2.00 -6.98
N THR A 463 -34.76 -1.43 -7.96
CA THR A 463 -35.32 -0.50 -8.98
C THR A 463 -35.07 -0.95 -10.42
N GLY A 464 -34.16 -1.89 -10.64
CA GLY A 464 -33.68 -2.26 -11.98
C GLY A 464 -32.80 -1.19 -12.62
N ASP A 465 -32.33 -0.18 -11.87
CA ASP A 465 -31.59 0.96 -12.43
C ASP A 465 -30.55 1.56 -11.45
N PHE A 466 -29.86 2.64 -11.84
CA PHE A 466 -28.82 3.30 -11.04
C PHE A 466 -29.39 4.32 -10.04
N THR A 467 -30.43 3.92 -9.33
CA THR A 467 -31.30 4.76 -8.48
C THR A 467 -31.66 4.03 -7.18
N CYS A 468 -32.03 4.81 -6.16
CA CYS A 468 -32.61 4.27 -4.92
C CYS A 468 -34.14 4.23 -5.00
N PRO A 469 -34.80 3.27 -4.31
CA PRO A 469 -36.25 3.25 -4.19
C PRO A 469 -36.74 4.40 -3.30
N GLN A 470 -38.06 4.68 -3.36
CA GLN A 470 -38.68 5.77 -2.60
C GLN A 470 -38.42 5.64 -1.08
N GLY A 471 -38.06 6.75 -0.44
CA GLY A 471 -37.70 6.78 0.99
C GLY A 471 -36.22 6.48 1.30
N TYR A 472 -35.38 6.34 0.27
CA TYR A 472 -33.93 6.14 0.42
C TYR A 472 -33.11 7.16 -0.37
N LEU A 473 -31.97 7.57 0.21
CA LEU A 473 -30.99 8.49 -0.38
C LEU A 473 -29.78 7.73 -0.94
N ALA A 474 -29.25 8.20 -2.07
CA ALA A 474 -28.14 7.58 -2.78
C ALA A 474 -26.79 8.10 -2.27
N ILE A 475 -26.30 7.52 -1.17
CA ILE A 475 -25.03 7.93 -0.56
C ILE A 475 -23.86 7.31 -1.33
N GLN A 476 -22.95 8.16 -1.82
CA GLN A 476 -21.72 7.70 -2.47
C GLN A 476 -20.84 6.95 -1.45
N LEU A 477 -20.27 5.82 -1.87
CA LEU A 477 -19.47 4.94 -1.02
C LEU A 477 -17.97 5.09 -1.26
N LEU A 478 -17.57 5.29 -2.51
CA LEU A 478 -16.16 5.40 -2.95
C LEU A 478 -15.99 6.52 -3.97
N PRO A 479 -14.84 7.22 -3.98
CA PRO A 479 -14.51 8.22 -5.01
C PRO A 479 -14.30 7.53 -6.38
N PRO A 480 -14.41 8.25 -7.51
CA PRO A 480 -14.39 7.65 -8.83
C PRO A 480 -13.17 6.73 -9.10
N GLN A 481 -13.45 5.50 -9.50
CA GLN A 481 -12.46 4.43 -9.68
C GLN A 481 -12.24 4.11 -11.17
N VAL A 482 -11.03 4.35 -11.68
CA VAL A 482 -10.60 3.86 -13.01
C VAL A 482 -10.49 2.33 -12.98
N ARG A 483 -11.14 1.65 -13.93
CA ARG A 483 -11.21 0.19 -14.00
C ARG A 483 -10.28 -0.42 -15.05
N SER A 484 -10.47 0.02 -16.29
CA SER A 484 -9.81 -0.47 -17.50
C SER A 484 -9.87 0.65 -18.55
N CYS A 485 -8.95 0.61 -19.51
CA CYS A 485 -8.88 1.55 -20.62
C CYS A 485 -8.67 0.78 -21.93
N ILE A 486 -9.06 1.40 -23.05
CA ILE A 486 -8.79 0.94 -24.42
C ILE A 486 -8.19 2.08 -25.24
N SER A 487 -7.29 1.76 -26.17
CA SER A 487 -6.76 2.75 -27.12
C SER A 487 -7.75 3.00 -28.25
N ALA A 488 -8.27 4.22 -28.34
CA ALA A 488 -9.13 4.67 -29.43
C ALA A 488 -8.29 5.47 -30.45
N CYS A 489 -7.76 4.79 -31.46
CA CYS A 489 -6.92 5.40 -32.50
C CYS A 489 -7.75 5.96 -33.65
N HIS A 490 -7.63 7.25 -33.92
CA HIS A 490 -8.18 7.89 -35.10
C HIS A 490 -7.17 7.88 -36.27
N PRO A 491 -7.60 7.53 -37.50
CA PRO A 491 -6.72 7.55 -38.67
C PRO A 491 -6.28 8.98 -38.98
N SER A 492 -5.02 9.15 -39.39
CA SER A 492 -4.47 10.48 -39.62
C SER A 492 -5.14 11.19 -40.79
N SER A 493 -5.41 12.49 -40.65
CA SER A 493 -5.96 13.34 -41.71
C SER A 493 -4.94 13.70 -42.81
N THR A 494 -3.71 13.21 -42.71
CA THR A 494 -2.62 13.45 -43.67
C THR A 494 -1.87 12.16 -44.01
N TRP A 495 -1.44 12.03 -45.27
CA TRP A 495 -0.71 10.85 -45.79
C TRP A 495 0.59 10.55 -45.01
N SER A 496 1.20 11.58 -44.39
CA SER A 496 2.46 11.49 -43.65
C SER A 496 2.31 11.69 -42.13
N GLY A 497 1.08 11.68 -41.60
CA GLY A 497 0.82 11.87 -40.18
C GLY A 497 0.70 10.55 -39.42
N THR A 498 1.12 10.54 -38.16
CA THR A 498 0.81 9.45 -37.23
C THR A 498 -0.69 9.41 -36.92
N SER A 499 -1.22 8.24 -36.58
CA SER A 499 -2.53 8.09 -35.96
C SER A 499 -2.50 8.67 -34.54
N GLN A 500 -3.52 9.45 -34.19
CA GLN A 500 -3.68 9.95 -32.82
C GLN A 500 -4.54 8.97 -32.03
N CYS A 501 -4.01 8.44 -30.93
CA CYS A 501 -4.70 7.49 -30.06
C CYS A 501 -5.07 8.15 -28.73
N GLU A 502 -6.35 8.16 -28.41
CA GLU A 502 -6.88 8.62 -27.13
C GLU A 502 -7.17 7.40 -26.25
N GLN A 503 -6.73 7.39 -24.99
CA GLN A 503 -7.02 6.29 -24.07
C GLN A 503 -8.38 6.52 -23.41
N GLN A 504 -9.35 5.68 -23.76
CA GLN A 504 -10.73 5.80 -23.27
C GLN A 504 -10.98 4.80 -22.15
N CYS A 505 -11.29 5.30 -20.96
CA CYS A 505 -11.31 4.55 -19.71
C CYS A 505 -12.71 4.43 -19.12
N ALA A 506 -13.04 3.25 -18.58
CA ALA A 506 -14.22 3.05 -17.75
C ALA A 506 -13.95 3.53 -16.32
N VAL A 507 -14.70 4.55 -15.90
CA VAL A 507 -14.66 5.13 -14.56
C VAL A 507 -15.93 4.74 -13.82
N THR A 508 -15.81 4.15 -12.64
CA THR A 508 -16.96 3.67 -11.85
C THR A 508 -17.17 4.45 -10.56
N VAL A 509 -18.43 4.67 -10.19
CA VAL A 509 -18.82 5.35 -8.94
C VAL A 509 -19.86 4.52 -8.20
N GLN A 510 -19.58 4.22 -6.93
CA GLN A 510 -20.31 3.29 -6.09
C GLN A 510 -21.26 4.04 -5.15
N TYR A 511 -22.49 3.56 -5.01
CA TYR A 511 -23.50 4.12 -4.13
C TYR A 511 -24.21 3.03 -3.31
N TRP A 512 -24.67 3.41 -2.11
CA TRP A 512 -25.56 2.61 -1.28
C TRP A 512 -26.80 3.42 -0.89
N CYS A 513 -27.94 2.76 -0.80
CA CYS A 513 -29.22 3.40 -0.53
C CYS A 513 -29.53 3.38 0.96
N ALA A 514 -29.23 4.50 1.64
CA ALA A 514 -29.52 4.69 3.05
C ALA A 514 -30.97 5.17 3.26
N LEU A 515 -31.60 4.83 4.38
CA LEU A 515 -32.92 5.37 4.74
C LEU A 515 -32.85 6.90 4.85
N ASP A 516 -33.83 7.62 4.28
CA ASP A 516 -33.88 9.08 4.32
C ASP A 516 -34.18 9.58 5.75
N PRO A 517 -33.25 10.31 6.40
CA PRO A 517 -33.42 10.78 7.79
C PRO A 517 -34.42 11.94 7.93
N SER A 518 -34.94 12.51 6.84
CA SER A 518 -35.99 13.53 6.86
C SER A 518 -37.41 12.95 7.06
N LEU A 519 -37.58 11.63 6.90
CA LEU A 519 -38.88 10.97 7.01
C LEU A 519 -39.47 11.09 8.43
N THR A 520 -40.66 11.68 8.53
CA THR A 520 -41.39 11.86 9.80
C THR A 520 -42.05 10.57 10.30
N VAL A 521 -42.32 9.64 9.40
CA VAL A 521 -42.78 8.27 9.65
C VAL A 521 -41.76 7.35 9.01
N LEU A 522 -41.10 6.50 9.81
CA LEU A 522 -40.33 5.38 9.26
C LEU A 522 -41.28 4.49 8.45
N PRO A 523 -40.92 4.06 7.22
CA PRO A 523 -41.65 3.00 6.54
C PRO A 523 -41.75 1.82 7.49
N HIS A 524 -42.97 1.46 7.89
CA HIS A 524 -43.13 0.27 8.72
C HIS A 524 -42.65 -0.92 7.89
N ALA A 525 -41.93 -1.88 8.49
CA ALA A 525 -41.35 -3.03 7.77
C ALA A 525 -42.40 -3.97 7.10
N ARG A 526 -43.69 -3.59 7.18
CA ARG A 526 -44.86 -4.19 6.52
C ARG A 526 -45.14 -3.65 5.11
N GLU A 527 -44.42 -2.63 4.65
CA GLU A 527 -44.38 -2.24 3.23
C GLU A 527 -43.05 -2.68 2.60
N ASP A 528 -43.09 -3.08 1.32
CA ASP A 528 -42.07 -3.95 0.70
C ASP A 528 -40.75 -3.24 0.34
N VAL A 529 -40.56 -1.99 0.75
CA VAL A 529 -39.48 -1.14 0.26
C VAL A 529 -38.15 -1.42 0.97
N GLY A 530 -37.38 -2.38 0.48
CA GLY A 530 -35.98 -2.60 0.87
C GLY A 530 -35.56 -4.06 0.93
N LEU A 531 -34.26 -4.29 0.67
CA LEU A 531 -33.60 -5.58 0.55
C LEU A 531 -33.02 -6.06 1.90
N VAL A 532 -32.97 -7.39 2.06
CA VAL A 532 -32.34 -8.07 3.19
C VAL A 532 -30.83 -8.12 2.97
N PHE A 533 -30.05 -7.79 4.01
CA PHE A 533 -28.58 -7.88 3.98
C PHE A 533 -28.12 -9.25 4.50
N GLY A 534 -27.52 -10.06 3.63
CA GLY A 534 -26.92 -11.37 3.93
C GLY A 534 -25.44 -11.30 4.31
N GLY A 535 -24.95 -10.14 4.77
CA GLY A 535 -23.53 -9.89 5.00
C GLY A 535 -22.76 -9.53 3.72
N LEU A 536 -21.43 -9.56 3.79
CA LEU A 536 -20.54 -9.30 2.66
C LEU A 536 -19.25 -10.12 2.78
N TYR A 537 -18.53 -10.28 1.67
CA TYR A 537 -17.22 -10.92 1.61
C TYR A 537 -16.32 -10.25 0.58
N THR A 538 -15.05 -10.62 0.55
CA THR A 538 -14.07 -10.14 -0.44
C THR A 538 -13.30 -11.31 -1.07
N ASN A 539 -12.25 -11.01 -1.83
CA ASN A 539 -11.25 -11.99 -2.25
C ASN A 539 -10.28 -12.42 -1.12
N LYS A 540 -10.24 -11.70 0.01
CA LYS A 540 -9.33 -11.94 1.14
C LYS A 540 -10.06 -12.31 2.44
N GLU A 541 -11.33 -11.94 2.59
CA GLU A 541 -12.13 -12.16 3.80
C GLU A 541 -13.46 -12.86 3.49
N VAL A 542 -13.79 -13.86 4.31
CA VAL A 542 -15.04 -14.64 4.20
C VAL A 542 -16.25 -13.88 4.78
N ASN A 543 -17.45 -14.26 4.37
CA ASN A 543 -18.69 -13.74 4.95
C ASN A 543 -18.82 -14.23 6.42
N PRO A 544 -19.00 -13.35 7.42
CA PRO A 544 -19.15 -13.76 8.81
C PRO A 544 -20.36 -14.66 9.10
N ILE A 545 -21.37 -14.71 8.22
CA ILE A 545 -22.55 -15.58 8.36
C ILE A 545 -22.27 -17.01 7.88
N THR A 546 -21.55 -17.18 6.76
CA THR A 546 -21.31 -18.50 6.15
C THR A 546 -19.93 -19.09 6.46
N HIS A 547 -19.03 -18.27 7.00
CA HIS A 547 -17.59 -18.55 7.15
C HIS A 547 -16.89 -18.91 5.82
N GLN A 548 -17.49 -18.57 4.68
CA GLN A 548 -17.01 -18.90 3.34
C GLN A 548 -17.03 -17.68 2.40
N PHE A 549 -16.40 -17.81 1.23
CA PHE A 549 -16.37 -16.76 0.19
C PHE A 549 -17.65 -16.80 -0.67
N ASN A 550 -18.82 -16.75 -0.04
CA ASN A 550 -20.13 -16.83 -0.67
C ASN A 550 -21.20 -16.05 0.11
N CYS A 551 -22.40 -15.98 -0.47
CA CYS A 551 -23.59 -15.49 0.20
C CYS A 551 -24.34 -16.63 0.90
N PRO A 552 -25.11 -16.33 1.97
CA PRO A 552 -26.05 -17.28 2.51
C PRO A 552 -27.11 -17.65 1.47
N GLU A 553 -27.71 -18.83 1.63
CA GLU A 553 -28.84 -19.31 0.83
C GLU A 553 -29.94 -18.24 0.70
N TYR A 554 -30.62 -18.21 -0.45
CA TYR A 554 -31.59 -17.17 -0.84
C TYR A 554 -31.03 -15.75 -1.01
N SER A 555 -29.72 -15.52 -0.89
CA SER A 555 -29.06 -14.23 -1.18
C SER A 555 -28.04 -14.33 -2.32
N TRP A 556 -27.89 -13.27 -3.11
CA TRP A 556 -26.94 -13.20 -4.24
C TRP A 556 -25.86 -12.13 -4.04
N PRO A 557 -24.64 -12.32 -4.60
CA PRO A 557 -23.56 -11.34 -4.51
C PRO A 557 -23.70 -10.23 -5.56
N LEU A 558 -23.53 -8.98 -5.12
CA LEU A 558 -23.32 -7.81 -5.97
C LEU A 558 -21.88 -7.32 -5.83
N VAL A 559 -21.19 -7.13 -6.96
CA VAL A 559 -19.79 -6.67 -6.97
C VAL A 559 -19.76 -5.15 -6.81
N MET A 560 -18.98 -4.66 -5.85
CA MET A 560 -18.77 -3.24 -5.57
C MET A 560 -17.26 -2.98 -5.42
N GLY A 561 -16.71 -1.99 -6.10
CA GLY A 561 -15.26 -1.78 -6.11
C GLY A 561 -14.51 -2.94 -6.77
N ARG A 562 -13.21 -3.09 -6.46
CA ARG A 562 -12.32 -4.15 -6.96
C ARG A 562 -12.50 -5.46 -6.18
N HIS A 563 -12.93 -5.41 -4.93
CA HIS A 563 -12.86 -6.56 -4.01
C HIS A 563 -14.17 -6.90 -3.28
N ILE A 564 -15.06 -5.93 -3.01
CA ILE A 564 -16.26 -6.14 -2.19
C ILE A 564 -17.34 -6.92 -2.96
N ARG A 565 -17.95 -7.90 -2.30
CA ARG A 565 -19.17 -8.60 -2.73
C ARG A 565 -20.22 -8.51 -1.63
N ILE A 566 -21.28 -7.75 -1.89
CA ILE A 566 -22.38 -7.49 -0.95
C ILE A 566 -23.48 -8.51 -1.22
N CYS A 567 -23.91 -9.24 -0.19
CA CYS A 567 -24.96 -10.26 -0.33
C CYS A 567 -26.32 -9.65 -0.03
N LEU A 568 -27.20 -9.57 -1.02
CA LEU A 568 -28.57 -9.04 -0.85
C LEU A 568 -29.62 -10.09 -1.22
N SER A 569 -30.84 -9.91 -0.71
CA SER A 569 -32.03 -10.65 -1.14
C SER A 569 -33.29 -9.80 -1.13
N THR A 570 -34.23 -10.12 -2.02
CA THR A 570 -35.64 -9.70 -1.98
C THR A 570 -36.51 -10.62 -1.12
N ASP A 571 -36.08 -11.85 -0.85
CA ASP A 571 -36.87 -12.86 -0.12
C ASP A 571 -36.79 -12.61 1.40
N ARG A 572 -37.77 -11.88 1.93
CA ARG A 572 -37.87 -11.56 3.36
C ARG A 572 -38.23 -12.77 4.24
N GLU A 573 -38.75 -13.88 3.71
CA GLU A 573 -39.14 -15.03 4.53
C GLU A 573 -38.01 -16.06 4.69
N LEU A 574 -37.24 -16.29 3.63
CA LEU A 574 -36.17 -17.29 3.61
C LEU A 574 -34.81 -16.67 3.93
N ALA A 575 -34.48 -15.48 3.40
CA ALA A 575 -33.17 -14.86 3.66
C ALA A 575 -33.05 -14.28 5.08
N SER A 576 -34.14 -13.78 5.68
CA SER A 576 -34.13 -13.21 7.04
C SER A 576 -33.62 -14.20 8.11
N LYS A 577 -33.78 -15.51 7.88
CA LYS A 577 -33.28 -16.58 8.76
C LYS A 577 -31.75 -16.64 8.86
N ARG A 578 -31.04 -16.01 7.90
CA ARG A 578 -29.57 -15.87 7.88
C ARG A 578 -29.14 -14.44 7.53
N ALA A 579 -29.99 -13.46 7.85
CA ALA A 579 -29.68 -12.05 7.62
C ALA A 579 -28.75 -11.49 8.71
N MET A 580 -27.89 -10.56 8.30
CA MET A 580 -27.08 -9.73 9.19
C MET A 580 -27.82 -8.41 9.44
N ARG A 581 -28.07 -8.05 10.69
CA ARG A 581 -28.60 -6.71 11.03
C ARG A 581 -27.62 -5.63 10.57
N PHE A 582 -28.12 -4.61 9.88
CA PHE A 582 -27.32 -3.61 9.17
C PHE A 582 -27.50 -2.21 9.76
N GLY A 583 -26.40 -1.48 9.99
CA GLY A 583 -26.37 -0.14 10.56
C GLY A 583 -25.85 0.96 9.63
N GLY A 584 -25.66 0.65 8.34
CA GLY A 584 -25.10 1.57 7.35
C GLY A 584 -23.66 1.25 6.92
N PHE A 585 -23.22 1.91 5.85
CA PHE A 585 -21.83 1.96 5.40
C PHE A 585 -21.24 3.36 5.65
N TYR A 586 -19.92 3.44 5.77
CA TYR A 586 -19.15 4.68 5.59
C TYR A 586 -17.76 4.38 5.01
N SER A 587 -17.04 5.41 4.58
CA SER A 587 -15.70 5.27 4.03
C SER A 587 -14.78 6.43 4.42
N CYS A 588 -13.54 6.40 3.90
CA CYS A 588 -12.56 7.47 4.09
C CYS A 588 -13.13 8.87 3.74
N GLN A 589 -13.97 8.97 2.71
CA GLN A 589 -14.55 10.25 2.26
C GLN A 589 -15.98 10.47 2.72
N TYR A 590 -16.83 9.44 2.72
CA TYR A 590 -18.29 9.61 2.86
C TYR A 590 -18.83 8.96 4.14
N GLY A 591 -19.81 9.60 4.77
CA GLY A 591 -20.33 9.18 6.08
C GLY A 591 -21.63 8.37 6.03
N ASN A 592 -22.15 8.07 7.21
CA ASN A 592 -23.35 7.28 7.43
C ASN A 592 -24.50 8.14 8.00
N PRO A 593 -25.58 8.42 7.23
CA PRO A 593 -26.72 9.20 7.72
C PRO A 593 -27.55 8.49 8.80
N ILE A 594 -27.46 7.16 8.91
CA ILE A 594 -28.23 6.37 9.89
C ILE A 594 -27.82 6.71 11.33
N VAL A 595 -26.58 7.19 11.54
CA VAL A 595 -26.13 7.74 12.83
C VAL A 595 -27.04 8.88 13.29
N THR A 596 -27.41 9.78 12.39
CA THR A 596 -28.28 10.93 12.70
C THR A 596 -29.74 10.50 12.85
N LEU A 597 -30.20 9.49 12.10
CA LEU A 597 -31.55 8.91 12.25
C LEU A 597 -31.77 8.29 13.65
N LEU A 598 -30.82 7.48 14.13
CA LEU A 598 -30.97 6.78 15.42
C LEU A 598 -30.76 7.71 16.62
N SER A 599 -29.78 8.63 16.57
CA SER A 599 -29.60 9.65 17.61
C SER A 599 -30.75 10.69 17.65
N ALA A 600 -31.44 10.93 16.52
CA ALA A 600 -32.70 11.68 16.50
C ALA A 600 -33.83 11.01 17.28
N ASN A 601 -33.74 9.71 17.59
CA ASN A 601 -34.73 9.00 18.39
C ASN A 601 -34.44 9.01 19.91
N GLN A 602 -33.16 9.12 20.29
CA GLN A 602 -32.72 9.15 21.69
C GLN A 602 -32.70 10.58 22.30
N THR A 603 -32.74 11.63 21.47
CA THR A 603 -32.60 13.03 21.92
C THR A 603 -33.89 13.68 22.46
N LYS A 604 -33.74 14.70 23.31
CA LYS A 604 -34.87 15.47 23.89
C LYS A 604 -35.70 16.19 22.80
N PRO A 605 -37.01 16.45 23.01
CA PRO A 605 -37.89 16.97 21.97
C PRO A 605 -37.47 18.34 21.40
N GLU A 606 -36.86 19.21 22.21
CA GLU A 606 -36.36 20.51 21.76
C GLU A 606 -35.17 20.37 20.79
N SER A 607 -34.18 19.53 21.13
CA SER A 607 -33.03 19.27 20.26
C SER A 607 -33.39 18.49 18.99
N ARG A 608 -34.40 17.62 19.04
CA ARG A 608 -34.98 16.96 17.85
C ARG A 608 -35.47 17.96 16.79
N GLY A 609 -36.01 19.12 17.20
CA GLY A 609 -36.47 20.16 16.28
C GLY A 609 -35.34 20.79 15.48
N ALA A 610 -34.24 21.18 16.16
CA ALA A 610 -33.06 21.74 15.52
C ALA A 610 -32.38 20.71 14.58
N LEU A 611 -32.25 19.46 15.04
CA LEU A 611 -31.66 18.37 14.25
C LEU A 611 -32.47 18.08 12.98
N ARG A 612 -33.80 18.01 13.07
CA ARG A 612 -34.69 17.83 11.90
C ARG A 612 -34.66 19.02 10.95
N SER A 613 -34.52 20.25 11.45
CA SER A 613 -34.35 21.44 10.60
C SER A 613 -33.06 21.36 9.78
N TRP A 614 -31.94 20.98 10.40
CA TRP A 614 -30.66 20.76 9.72
C TRP A 614 -30.72 19.61 8.70
N LEU A 615 -31.30 18.46 9.08
CA LEU A 615 -31.51 17.31 8.19
C LEU A 615 -32.31 17.71 6.94
N ASN A 616 -33.44 18.38 7.12
CA ASN A 616 -34.30 18.82 6.02
C ASN A 616 -33.59 19.82 5.10
N ALA A 617 -32.74 20.70 5.64
CA ALA A 617 -31.93 21.61 4.84
C ALA A 617 -30.93 20.86 3.96
N THR A 618 -30.18 19.90 4.52
CA THR A 618 -29.23 19.05 3.80
C THR A 618 -29.91 18.28 2.66
N VAL A 619 -30.98 17.54 2.97
CA VAL A 619 -31.70 16.69 2.00
C VAL A 619 -32.38 17.53 0.90
N GLN A 620 -32.97 18.68 1.22
CA GLN A 620 -33.56 19.56 0.19
C GLN A 620 -32.52 20.18 -0.74
N MET A 621 -31.27 20.39 -0.30
CA MET A 621 -30.20 20.87 -1.19
C MET A 621 -29.70 19.75 -2.11
N GLU A 622 -29.55 18.54 -1.59
CA GLU A 622 -29.18 17.34 -2.37
C GLU A 622 -30.23 17.05 -3.47
N GLN A 623 -31.52 16.98 -3.11
CA GLN A 623 -32.61 16.76 -4.07
C GLN A 623 -32.70 17.87 -5.14
N ARG A 624 -32.37 19.13 -4.80
CA ARG A 624 -32.31 20.23 -5.77
C ARG A 624 -31.14 20.11 -6.75
N SER A 625 -30.03 19.49 -6.34
CA SER A 625 -28.88 19.24 -7.22
C SER A 625 -29.23 18.25 -8.35
N GLY A 626 -30.00 17.20 -8.05
CA GLY A 626 -30.39 16.19 -9.04
C GLY A 626 -31.52 16.61 -10.00
N SER A 627 -32.21 17.71 -9.74
CA SER A 627 -33.53 17.98 -10.34
C SER A 627 -33.62 19.21 -11.26
N ARG A 628 -32.53 19.96 -11.50
CA ARG A 628 -32.64 21.34 -11.99
C ARG A 628 -31.84 21.73 -13.24
N ALA A 629 -32.25 21.17 -14.38
CA ALA A 629 -31.96 21.72 -15.71
C ALA A 629 -32.80 22.99 -16.02
N THR A 630 -32.69 24.05 -15.22
CA THR A 630 -33.37 25.34 -15.48
C THR A 630 -32.48 26.54 -15.15
N ASN A 631 -32.34 27.48 -16.09
CA ASN A 631 -31.56 28.70 -15.94
C ASN A 631 -32.00 29.54 -14.72
N HIS A 632 -31.06 29.89 -13.84
CA HIS A 632 -31.20 30.99 -12.89
C HIS A 632 -29.88 31.75 -12.74
N THR A 633 -29.89 33.02 -13.13
CA THR A 633 -28.84 33.97 -12.79
C THR A 633 -28.98 34.37 -11.31
N VAL A 634 -27.87 34.36 -10.58
CA VAL A 634 -27.79 34.92 -9.21
C VAL A 634 -26.69 35.97 -9.20
N HIS A 635 -27.01 37.17 -8.73
CA HIS A 635 -26.03 38.27 -8.65
C HIS A 635 -24.97 37.98 -7.59
N GLY A 636 -23.69 38.02 -7.99
CA GLY A 636 -22.57 37.91 -7.07
C GLY A 636 -22.21 39.24 -6.38
N LEU A 637 -21.82 39.14 -5.11
CA LEU A 637 -21.05 40.18 -4.40
C LEU A 637 -19.56 39.82 -4.51
N GLY A 638 -18.77 40.70 -5.11
CA GLY A 638 -17.31 40.52 -5.27
C GLY A 638 -16.82 41.01 -6.63
N ARG A 639 -16.01 42.08 -6.65
CA ARG A 639 -15.65 42.82 -7.86
C ARG A 639 -14.15 42.72 -8.14
N ALA A 640 -13.77 41.95 -9.16
CA ALA A 640 -12.44 41.99 -9.78
C ALA A 640 -12.62 41.86 -11.30
N GLY A 641 -11.95 42.70 -12.09
CA GLY A 641 -12.19 42.82 -13.53
C GLY A 641 -11.17 42.07 -14.38
N GLY A 642 -11.65 41.26 -15.31
CA GLY A 642 -10.88 40.65 -16.39
C GLY A 642 -11.84 40.16 -17.47
N SER A 643 -11.69 40.64 -18.70
CA SER A 643 -12.55 40.25 -19.83
C SER A 643 -12.00 38.98 -20.46
N LEU A 644 -12.84 37.94 -20.57
CA LEU A 644 -12.55 36.75 -21.38
C LEU A 644 -13.83 36.34 -22.12
N GLU A 645 -13.65 35.82 -23.33
CA GLU A 645 -14.75 35.65 -24.29
C GLU A 645 -15.61 34.39 -24.05
N ASN A 646 -16.80 34.41 -24.67
CA ASN A 646 -17.89 33.50 -24.37
C ASN A 646 -17.79 32.19 -25.17
N THR A 647 -17.22 31.14 -24.56
CA THR A 647 -17.32 29.75 -25.05
C THR A 647 -18.11 28.89 -24.06
N GLY A 648 -19.33 28.51 -24.43
CA GLY A 648 -20.26 27.82 -23.54
C GLY A 648 -19.95 26.33 -23.35
N ASN A 649 -19.50 25.96 -22.15
CA ASN A 649 -19.62 24.62 -21.59
C ASN A 649 -20.30 24.73 -20.23
N GLN A 650 -21.58 24.34 -20.16
CA GLN A 650 -22.44 24.61 -19.00
C GLN A 650 -22.25 23.53 -17.92
N ALA A 651 -21.17 23.65 -17.14
CA ALA A 651 -20.83 22.70 -16.09
C ALA A 651 -21.90 22.64 -14.98
N THR A 652 -22.68 21.56 -14.95
CA THR A 652 -23.56 21.22 -13.83
C THR A 652 -22.74 20.83 -12.62
N MET A 653 -22.77 21.68 -11.58
CA MET A 653 -22.19 21.38 -10.27
C MET A 653 -23.01 20.28 -9.57
N ASP A 654 -22.47 19.06 -9.50
CA ASP A 654 -23.04 17.99 -8.69
C ASP A 654 -22.60 18.13 -7.23
N TYR A 655 -23.54 18.54 -6.37
CA TYR A 655 -23.30 18.71 -4.93
C TYR A 655 -23.49 17.42 -4.12
N SER A 656 -23.91 16.29 -4.71
CA SER A 656 -24.11 15.03 -3.98
C SER A 656 -22.82 14.56 -3.29
N VAL A 657 -21.68 14.71 -3.95
CA VAL A 657 -20.34 14.44 -3.41
C VAL A 657 -20.09 15.26 -2.14
N LEU A 658 -20.48 16.54 -2.11
CA LEU A 658 -20.29 17.43 -0.96
C LEU A 658 -21.13 16.94 0.23
N PHE A 659 -22.43 16.68 0.02
CA PHE A 659 -23.33 16.23 1.08
C PHE A 659 -22.93 14.85 1.64
N ALA A 660 -22.48 13.93 0.79
CA ALA A 660 -21.98 12.62 1.22
C ALA A 660 -20.79 12.73 2.21
N THR A 661 -19.95 13.78 2.10
CA THR A 661 -18.83 14.03 3.04
C THR A 661 -19.22 14.64 4.38
N LEU A 662 -20.43 15.21 4.51
CA LEU A 662 -20.90 15.87 5.74
C LEU A 662 -21.49 14.89 6.78
N TRP A 663 -21.82 13.67 6.38
CA TRP A 663 -22.39 12.67 7.29
C TRP A 663 -21.33 12.11 8.27
N PRO A 664 -21.72 11.66 9.48
CA PRO A 664 -20.78 11.11 10.46
C PRO A 664 -20.07 9.84 9.95
N LYS A 665 -18.73 9.80 10.05
CA LYS A 665 -17.90 8.64 9.66
C LYS A 665 -17.72 7.65 10.82
N ARG A 666 -18.83 7.29 11.46
CA ARG A 666 -18.89 6.34 12.57
C ARG A 666 -20.09 5.41 12.43
N CYS A 667 -20.13 4.37 13.25
CA CYS A 667 -21.35 3.57 13.40
C CYS A 667 -22.36 4.26 14.35
N PRO A 668 -23.66 3.96 14.21
CA PRO A 668 -24.65 4.41 15.18
C PRO A 668 -24.40 3.83 16.57
N ASP A 669 -25.00 4.43 17.59
CA ASP A 669 -24.79 4.02 18.97
C ASP A 669 -25.37 2.61 19.21
N GLY A 670 -24.59 1.73 19.85
CA GLY A 670 -24.87 0.28 19.96
C GLY A 670 -24.43 -0.58 18.77
N TYR A 671 -23.77 -0.01 17.74
CA TYR A 671 -23.22 -0.74 16.59
C TYR A 671 -21.68 -0.74 16.59
N THR A 672 -21.09 -1.85 16.14
CA THR A 672 -19.62 -2.03 15.98
C THR A 672 -19.20 -1.85 14.54
N ALA A 673 -17.95 -1.40 14.32
CA ALA A 673 -17.45 -0.98 13.01
C ALA A 673 -16.52 -2.04 12.39
N HIS A 674 -16.97 -2.66 11.30
CA HIS A 674 -16.26 -3.76 10.62
C HIS A 674 -15.70 -3.31 9.28
N LEU A 675 -14.40 -3.46 9.08
CA LEU A 675 -13.76 -3.21 7.78
C LEU A 675 -14.28 -4.22 6.74
N ALA A 676 -14.90 -3.71 5.67
CA ALA A 676 -15.36 -4.49 4.52
C ALA A 676 -14.22 -4.75 3.53
N ALA A 677 -13.53 -3.68 3.12
CA ALA A 677 -12.33 -3.74 2.27
C ALA A 677 -11.50 -2.47 2.42
N MET A 678 -10.25 -2.57 1.99
CA MET A 678 -9.43 -1.43 1.59
C MET A 678 -9.45 -1.40 0.06
N GLU A 679 -9.97 -0.32 -0.52
CA GLU A 679 -10.02 -0.10 -1.97
C GLU A 679 -8.96 0.97 -2.30
N ASP A 680 -7.79 0.51 -2.74
CA ASP A 680 -6.51 1.23 -2.83
C ASP A 680 -6.11 1.94 -1.51
N THR A 681 -6.51 3.20 -1.30
CA THR A 681 -6.31 3.95 -0.04
C THR A 681 -7.57 4.16 0.78
N CYS A 682 -8.76 3.88 0.25
CA CYS A 682 -10.01 4.15 0.94
C CYS A 682 -10.46 2.94 1.76
N GLN A 683 -10.46 3.10 3.08
CA GLN A 683 -11.15 2.21 4.00
C GLN A 683 -12.65 2.29 3.77
N VAL A 684 -13.30 1.14 3.56
CA VAL A 684 -14.77 0.99 3.50
C VAL A 684 -15.23 0.15 4.68
N THR A 685 -16.09 0.72 5.52
CA THR A 685 -16.53 0.13 6.80
C THR A 685 -18.04 -0.06 6.80
N PHE A 686 -18.51 -1.16 7.39
CA PHE A 686 -19.94 -1.45 7.59
C PHE A 686 -20.25 -1.62 9.07
N CYS A 687 -21.47 -1.27 9.44
CA CYS A 687 -21.94 -1.30 10.82
C CYS A 687 -22.90 -2.47 11.05
N VAL A 688 -22.71 -3.19 12.14
CA VAL A 688 -23.63 -4.22 12.66
C VAL A 688 -23.85 -3.99 14.15
N PRO A 689 -24.98 -4.39 14.75
CA PRO A 689 -25.17 -4.27 16.19
C PRO A 689 -24.03 -4.98 16.93
N ALA A 690 -23.64 -4.45 18.09
CA ALA A 690 -22.64 -5.09 18.93
C ALA A 690 -23.01 -6.57 19.21
N ASN A 691 -21.99 -7.37 19.52
CA ASN A 691 -22.10 -8.81 19.82
C ASN A 691 -22.52 -9.72 18.64
N THR A 692 -23.05 -9.18 17.52
CA THR A 692 -23.50 -9.96 16.33
C THR A 692 -22.43 -10.86 15.70
N ILE A 693 -21.13 -10.52 15.84
CA ILE A 693 -20.00 -11.25 15.23
C ILE A 693 -19.04 -11.81 16.31
N ILE A 694 -19.52 -11.98 17.55
CA ILE A 694 -18.71 -12.60 18.62
C ILE A 694 -18.44 -14.08 18.31
N GLY A 695 -17.19 -14.50 18.53
CA GLY A 695 -16.71 -15.88 18.36
C GLY A 695 -16.58 -16.38 16.91
N THR A 696 -17.27 -15.77 15.95
CA THR A 696 -17.36 -16.27 14.56
C THR A 696 -16.19 -15.83 13.66
N ARG A 697 -15.62 -14.63 13.89
CA ARG A 697 -14.51 -14.09 13.09
C ARG A 697 -13.18 -14.22 13.84
N LYS A 698 -12.32 -15.14 13.41
CA LYS A 698 -10.89 -15.07 13.74
C LYS A 698 -10.30 -13.78 13.18
N ARG A 699 -9.51 -13.10 14.00
CA ARG A 699 -8.78 -11.88 13.63
C ARG A 699 -7.53 -12.26 12.84
N TYR A 700 -7.30 -11.54 11.74
CA TYR A 700 -6.13 -11.75 10.88
C TYR A 700 -5.51 -10.40 10.51
N LEU A 701 -4.18 -10.33 10.52
CA LEU A 701 -3.42 -9.16 10.09
C LEU A 701 -3.57 -8.97 8.56
N LYS A 702 -4.08 -7.82 8.14
CA LYS A 702 -4.20 -7.45 6.73
C LYS A 702 -2.84 -6.92 6.27
N ARG A 703 -2.11 -7.73 5.49
CA ARG A 703 -0.78 -7.38 4.97
C ARG A 703 -0.86 -6.65 3.62
N PRO A 704 0.10 -5.75 3.30
CA PRO A 704 0.20 -5.14 1.98
C PRO A 704 0.52 -6.18 0.88
N PRO A 705 0.25 -5.90 -0.41
CA PRO A 705 -0.25 -4.63 -0.93
C PRO A 705 -1.76 -4.43 -0.81
N PHE A 706 -2.13 -3.16 -0.69
CA PHE A 706 -3.49 -2.62 -0.68
C PHE A 706 -3.78 -1.87 -1.99
N VAL A 707 -2.79 -1.12 -2.48
CA VAL A 707 -2.83 -0.48 -3.80
C VAL A 707 -2.58 -1.51 -4.89
N LEU A 708 -3.32 -1.47 -5.99
CA LEU A 708 -3.04 -2.25 -7.19
C LEU A 708 -2.93 -1.34 -8.43
N PRO A 709 -1.87 -1.46 -9.25
CA PRO A 709 -1.83 -0.84 -10.57
C PRO A 709 -3.07 -1.22 -11.41
N PRO A 710 -3.56 -0.34 -12.29
CA PRO A 710 -4.62 -0.70 -13.23
C PRO A 710 -4.14 -1.85 -14.12
N ALA A 711 -5.02 -2.83 -14.37
CA ALA A 711 -4.76 -3.83 -15.38
C ALA A 711 -5.00 -3.20 -16.76
N LEU A 712 -3.91 -2.85 -17.44
CA LEU A 712 -3.93 -2.72 -18.89
C LEU A 712 -4.18 -4.12 -19.45
N MET A 713 -5.20 -4.27 -20.30
CA MET A 713 -5.36 -5.48 -21.10
C MET A 713 -4.66 -5.25 -22.42
N ASP A 714 -3.66 -6.07 -22.71
CA ASP A 714 -3.14 -6.21 -24.06
C ASP A 714 -4.27 -6.66 -25.00
N ASP A 715 -4.23 -6.26 -26.27
CA ASP A 715 -5.27 -6.61 -27.25
C ASP A 715 -5.47 -8.14 -27.36
N ASP A 716 -4.43 -8.94 -27.12
CA ASP A 716 -4.51 -10.40 -27.04
C ASP A 716 -5.40 -10.91 -25.90
N GLU A 717 -5.39 -10.28 -24.70
CA GLU A 717 -6.27 -10.69 -23.60
C GLU A 717 -7.71 -10.23 -23.87
N LEU A 718 -7.88 -9.04 -24.48
CA LEU A 718 -9.18 -8.56 -24.92
C LEU A 718 -9.77 -9.47 -26.01
N GLU A 719 -8.97 -9.94 -26.97
CA GLU A 719 -9.43 -10.90 -27.98
C GLU A 719 -9.68 -12.29 -27.40
N ALA A 720 -8.89 -12.77 -26.44
CA ALA A 720 -9.15 -14.02 -25.73
C ALA A 720 -10.48 -14.00 -24.96
N ARG A 721 -10.80 -12.87 -24.31
CA ARG A 721 -12.04 -12.70 -23.52
C ARG A 721 -13.24 -12.38 -24.40
N SER A 722 -13.04 -11.67 -25.51
CA SER A 722 -14.10 -11.45 -26.51
C SER A 722 -14.43 -12.72 -27.29
N LYS A 723 -13.46 -13.59 -27.60
CA LYS A 723 -13.71 -14.94 -28.17
C LYS A 723 -14.64 -15.78 -27.27
N LEU A 724 -14.45 -15.71 -25.94
CA LEU A 724 -15.34 -16.32 -24.96
C LEU A 724 -16.78 -15.78 -25.06
N PHE A 725 -16.97 -14.45 -25.16
CA PHE A 725 -18.29 -13.85 -25.36
C PHE A 725 -18.90 -14.15 -26.75
N ARG A 726 -18.07 -14.18 -27.80
CA ARG A 726 -18.46 -14.45 -29.19
C ARG A 726 -18.89 -15.90 -29.41
N SER A 727 -18.52 -16.82 -28.51
CA SER A 727 -19.06 -18.18 -28.47
C SER A 727 -20.54 -18.24 -28.06
N VAL A 728 -21.05 -17.17 -27.42
CA VAL A 728 -22.46 -17.05 -26.97
C VAL A 728 -23.31 -16.27 -27.99
N PHE A 729 -22.73 -15.33 -28.74
CA PHE A 729 -23.45 -14.49 -29.70
C PHE A 729 -22.76 -14.43 -31.08
N SER A 730 -23.39 -15.10 -32.06
CA SER A 730 -22.87 -15.29 -33.42
C SER A 730 -22.99 -14.06 -34.32
N PHE A 731 -22.02 -13.15 -34.28
CA PHE A 731 -21.85 -12.11 -35.31
C PHE A 731 -20.42 -12.05 -35.88
N SER A 732 -20.35 -12.14 -37.20
CA SER A 732 -19.10 -12.11 -37.98
C SER A 732 -18.86 -10.73 -38.57
N LEU A 733 -17.74 -10.13 -38.19
CA LEU A 733 -17.00 -9.14 -38.96
C LEU A 733 -15.55 -9.60 -38.98
N GLY A 734 -14.92 -9.51 -40.16
CA GLY A 734 -13.54 -9.96 -40.38
C GLY A 734 -12.52 -8.92 -39.92
N SER A 735 -11.37 -9.40 -39.45
CA SER A 735 -10.21 -8.56 -39.13
C SER A 735 -9.20 -8.58 -40.28
N ASN A 736 -8.58 -7.43 -40.55
CA ASN A 736 -7.34 -7.35 -41.32
C ASN A 736 -6.20 -7.27 -40.31
N ASN A 737 -5.34 -8.30 -40.25
CA ASN A 737 -4.20 -8.29 -39.35
C ASN A 737 -3.25 -7.12 -39.67
N PHE A 738 -3.03 -6.24 -38.69
CA PHE A 738 -1.93 -5.29 -38.68
C PHE A 738 -1.12 -5.54 -37.42
N GLY A 739 0.04 -6.19 -37.55
CA GLY A 739 0.90 -6.48 -36.40
C GLY A 739 1.59 -5.20 -35.92
N LEU A 740 1.40 -4.85 -34.65
CA LEU A 740 2.19 -3.82 -33.98
C LEU A 740 3.32 -4.47 -33.18
N ASP A 741 4.45 -3.76 -33.07
CA ASP A 741 5.70 -4.26 -32.50
C ASP A 741 5.69 -4.12 -30.97
N THR A 742 5.94 -5.22 -30.25
CA THR A 742 5.69 -5.31 -28.79
C THR A 742 6.88 -4.88 -27.92
N ASP A 743 7.94 -4.31 -28.49
CA ASP A 743 9.17 -3.97 -27.75
C ASP A 743 9.17 -2.59 -27.06
N TYR A 744 8.03 -1.89 -27.02
CA TYR A 744 7.95 -0.49 -26.55
C TYR A 744 8.12 -0.30 -25.03
N HIS A 745 8.06 -1.37 -24.22
CA HIS A 745 8.14 -1.29 -22.75
C HIS A 745 9.58 -1.23 -22.17
N LYS A 746 10.63 -1.04 -22.98
CA LYS A 746 12.04 -1.00 -22.53
C LYS A 746 12.70 0.39 -22.53
N ALA A 747 11.95 1.46 -22.26
CA ALA A 747 12.56 2.75 -21.97
C ALA A 747 13.46 2.65 -20.70
N PRO A 748 14.74 3.08 -20.74
CA PRO A 748 15.64 2.96 -19.59
C PRO A 748 15.18 3.89 -18.46
N ILE A 749 14.93 3.29 -17.29
CA ILE A 749 14.42 3.98 -16.10
C ILE A 749 15.42 5.04 -15.62
N ARG A 750 14.95 6.25 -15.30
CA ARG A 750 15.78 7.40 -14.89
C ARG A 750 15.29 8.07 -13.60
N VAL A 751 16.19 8.77 -12.89
CA VAL A 751 15.89 9.60 -11.71
C VAL A 751 16.69 10.91 -11.75
N SER A 752 16.12 12.00 -11.25
CA SER A 752 16.87 13.23 -10.96
C SER A 752 17.84 13.02 -9.78
N GLY A 753 19.13 13.02 -10.08
CA GLY A 753 20.19 12.86 -9.11
C GLY A 753 20.60 14.17 -8.45
N SER A 754 21.45 14.05 -7.42
CA SER A 754 22.09 15.20 -6.79
C SER A 754 22.96 16.00 -7.79
N GLU A 755 23.15 17.28 -7.50
CA GLU A 755 23.96 18.22 -8.31
C GLU A 755 23.47 18.42 -9.77
N GLY A 756 22.22 18.05 -10.06
CA GLY A 756 21.65 18.14 -11.42
C GLY A 756 22.08 17.02 -12.37
N SER A 757 22.72 15.97 -11.84
CA SER A 757 22.98 14.74 -12.60
C SER A 757 21.69 13.94 -12.84
N GLN A 758 21.71 13.00 -13.79
CA GLN A 758 20.70 11.93 -13.84
C GLN A 758 21.30 10.60 -13.41
N LEU A 759 20.46 9.75 -12.82
CA LEU A 759 20.73 8.34 -12.58
C LEU A 759 19.98 7.52 -13.63
N THR A 760 20.64 6.53 -14.23
CA THR A 760 20.02 5.57 -15.14
C THR A 760 20.22 4.15 -14.62
N ARG A 761 19.25 3.26 -14.87
CA ARG A 761 19.36 1.85 -14.51
C ARG A 761 19.89 1.02 -15.68
N VAL A 762 21.05 0.37 -15.51
CA VAL A 762 21.72 -0.47 -16.50
C VAL A 762 22.05 -1.81 -15.85
N ASP A 763 21.64 -2.92 -16.46
CA ASP A 763 21.84 -4.30 -15.95
C ASP A 763 21.45 -4.49 -14.46
N GLY A 764 20.40 -3.78 -14.04
CA GLY A 764 19.89 -3.78 -12.67
C GLY A 764 20.57 -2.80 -11.70
N ILE A 765 21.74 -2.26 -12.07
CA ILE A 765 22.56 -1.33 -11.28
C ILE A 765 22.21 0.14 -11.62
N TRP A 766 22.26 1.02 -10.63
CA TRP A 766 22.06 2.45 -10.80
C TRP A 766 23.40 3.17 -11.06
N ILE A 767 23.50 3.89 -12.18
CA ILE A 767 24.71 4.59 -12.64
C ILE A 767 24.42 6.08 -12.82
N ARG A 768 25.31 6.96 -12.35
CA ARG A 768 25.23 8.41 -12.60
C ARG A 768 25.70 8.71 -14.02
N SER A 769 24.79 9.09 -14.91
CA SER A 769 25.16 9.73 -16.18
C SER A 769 25.68 11.13 -15.90
N GLN A 770 26.85 11.46 -16.45
CA GLN A 770 27.29 12.86 -16.53
C GLN A 770 26.27 13.65 -17.38
N PRO A 771 26.09 14.96 -17.14
CA PRO A 771 25.36 15.79 -18.10
C PRO A 771 26.08 15.72 -19.45
N ASP A 772 25.33 15.55 -20.54
CA ASP A 772 25.88 15.60 -21.89
C ASP A 772 26.70 16.89 -22.04
N GLN A 773 27.99 16.75 -22.35
CA GLN A 773 28.81 17.92 -22.67
C GLN A 773 28.23 18.55 -23.93
N PHE A 774 27.64 19.74 -23.79
CA PHE A 774 27.08 20.51 -24.89
C PHE A 774 28.09 20.57 -26.04
N VAL A 775 27.81 19.84 -27.12
CA VAL A 775 28.58 19.91 -28.36
C VAL A 775 28.52 21.37 -28.82
N THR A 776 29.64 22.07 -28.70
CA THR A 776 29.70 23.50 -28.97
C THR A 776 29.26 23.76 -30.42
N SER A 777 28.55 24.86 -30.63
CA SER A 777 27.89 25.19 -31.91
C SER A 777 28.85 25.23 -33.11
N ASP A 778 30.14 25.42 -32.87
CA ASP A 778 31.19 25.37 -33.90
C ASP A 778 31.46 23.96 -34.46
N GLN A 779 31.35 22.89 -33.65
CA GLN A 779 31.44 21.49 -34.13
C GLN A 779 30.29 21.19 -35.12
N LEU A 780 29.07 21.61 -34.77
CA LEU A 780 27.88 21.49 -35.61
C LEU A 780 27.97 22.33 -36.88
N ARG A 781 28.61 23.51 -36.83
CA ARG A 781 28.93 24.32 -38.02
C ARG A 781 29.86 23.58 -38.98
N HIS A 782 30.96 23.02 -38.47
CA HIS A 782 31.98 22.39 -39.31
C HIS A 782 31.45 21.11 -40.00
N GLN A 783 30.67 20.29 -39.28
CA GLN A 783 29.89 19.18 -39.87
C GLN A 783 28.94 19.64 -41.00
N LYS A 784 28.30 20.81 -40.84
CA LYS A 784 27.36 21.36 -41.83
C LYS A 784 28.05 21.89 -43.09
N GLU A 785 29.24 22.47 -42.96
CA GLU A 785 30.05 22.90 -44.12
C GLU A 785 30.60 21.69 -44.90
N ILE A 786 31.10 20.66 -44.21
CA ILE A 786 31.60 19.42 -44.84
C ILE A 786 30.49 18.70 -45.62
N SER A 787 29.28 18.60 -45.06
CA SER A 787 28.14 17.98 -45.75
C SER A 787 27.63 18.79 -46.95
N ILE A 788 27.67 20.13 -46.91
CA ILE A 788 27.36 20.99 -48.06
C ILE A 788 28.43 20.88 -49.15
N ALA A 789 29.72 20.77 -48.79
CA ALA A 789 30.82 20.55 -49.74
C ALA A 789 30.70 19.19 -50.44
N LEU A 790 30.36 18.12 -49.70
CA LEU A 790 30.15 16.79 -50.28
C LEU A 790 28.90 16.75 -51.18
N GLY A 791 27.79 17.36 -50.75
CA GLY A 791 26.56 17.42 -51.56
C GLY A 791 26.72 18.19 -52.86
N SER A 792 27.44 19.32 -52.85
CA SER A 792 27.72 20.11 -54.06
C SER A 792 28.69 19.38 -55.01
N ALA A 793 29.71 18.70 -54.51
CA ALA A 793 30.58 17.84 -55.32
C ALA A 793 29.79 16.70 -56.01
N PHE A 794 28.88 16.06 -55.28
CA PHE A 794 28.04 14.98 -55.84
C PHE A 794 27.09 15.49 -56.93
N ALA A 795 26.50 16.67 -56.75
CA ALA A 795 25.65 17.31 -57.76
C ALA A 795 26.41 17.61 -59.07
N VAL A 796 27.67 18.09 -58.98
CA VAL A 796 28.53 18.32 -60.15
C VAL A 796 28.82 17.00 -60.88
N ILE A 797 29.14 15.92 -60.16
CA ILE A 797 29.36 14.58 -60.74
C ILE A 797 28.11 14.09 -61.49
N VAL A 798 26.92 14.25 -60.90
CA VAL A 798 25.65 13.87 -61.53
C VAL A 798 25.40 14.66 -62.83
N VAL A 799 25.66 15.98 -62.84
CA VAL A 799 25.53 16.81 -64.06
C VAL A 799 26.54 16.40 -65.14
N ILE A 800 27.77 16.02 -64.77
CA ILE A 800 28.77 15.51 -65.72
C ILE A 800 28.32 14.16 -66.31
N VAL A 801 27.81 13.23 -65.50
CA VAL A 801 27.29 11.94 -65.98
C VAL A 801 26.08 12.12 -66.90
N ILE A 802 25.14 13.00 -66.56
CA ILE A 802 23.96 13.29 -67.38
C ILE A 802 24.36 13.93 -68.73
N SER A 803 25.26 14.91 -68.73
CA SER A 803 25.71 15.58 -69.96
C SER A 803 26.51 14.65 -70.88
N LEU A 804 27.36 13.77 -70.32
CA LEU A 804 28.00 12.68 -71.08
C LEU A 804 26.98 11.71 -71.67
N GLY A 805 25.95 11.31 -70.89
CA GLY A 805 24.86 10.45 -71.38
C GLY A 805 24.09 11.08 -72.55
N ILE A 806 23.75 12.37 -72.44
CA ILE A 806 23.10 13.14 -73.52
C ILE A 806 24.00 13.21 -74.76
N ALA A 807 25.31 13.46 -74.59
CA ALA A 807 26.27 13.49 -75.71
C ALA A 807 26.35 12.14 -76.44
N VAL A 808 26.38 11.01 -75.72
CA VAL A 808 26.36 9.66 -76.30
C VAL A 808 25.07 9.37 -77.06
N VAL A 809 23.91 9.79 -76.52
CA VAL A 809 22.60 9.64 -77.20
C VAL A 809 22.51 10.49 -78.48
N LEU A 810 23.00 11.72 -78.45
CA LEU A 810 23.05 12.60 -79.63
C LEU A 810 24.06 12.10 -80.68
N GLY A 811 25.20 11.56 -80.25
CA GLY A 811 26.18 10.89 -81.12
C GLY A 811 25.57 9.70 -81.86
N ARG A 812 24.91 8.78 -81.13
CA ARG A 812 24.17 7.66 -81.74
C ARG A 812 23.08 8.12 -82.70
N ARG A 813 22.34 9.20 -82.39
CA ARG A 813 21.32 9.77 -83.28
C ARG A 813 21.88 10.42 -84.57
N LYS A 814 23.13 10.91 -84.56
CA LYS A 814 23.81 11.32 -85.81
C LYS A 814 24.30 10.11 -86.61
N PHE A 815 24.91 9.12 -85.96
CA PHE A 815 25.43 7.92 -86.65
C PHE A 815 24.31 7.13 -87.35
N LEU A 816 23.17 6.93 -86.68
CA LEU A 816 21.97 6.27 -87.22
C LEU A 816 21.23 7.06 -88.31
N ARG A 817 21.66 8.28 -88.65
CA ARG A 817 21.16 9.05 -89.81
C ARG A 817 22.11 9.08 -91.00
N GLY A 818 23.32 8.51 -90.89
CA GLY A 818 24.29 8.43 -91.99
C GLY A 818 24.17 7.15 -92.84
N SER A 819 23.84 6.02 -92.22
CA SER A 819 23.89 4.69 -92.88
C SER A 819 22.60 4.30 -93.62
N ALA A 820 21.86 5.28 -94.15
CA ALA A 820 20.57 5.08 -94.83
C ALA A 820 20.55 5.67 -96.25
N GLN A 821 21.68 5.65 -96.95
CA GLN A 821 21.75 5.88 -98.40
C GLN A 821 22.34 4.66 -99.12
N ILE A 822 21.42 3.78 -99.55
CA ILE A 822 21.25 3.31 -100.94
C ILE A 822 22.50 2.73 -101.63
N GLY A 823 22.45 1.44 -101.94
CA GLY A 823 23.49 0.72 -102.70
C GLY A 823 23.03 -0.63 -103.25
N LEU A 824 22.00 -0.59 -104.12
CA LEU A 824 21.34 -1.72 -104.83
C LEU A 824 20.85 -2.88 -103.94
#